data_AF-A0A426FNF3-F1
#
_entry.id   AF-A0A426FNF3-F1
#
_cell.length_a   1.000
_cell.length_b   1.000
_cell.length_c   1.000
_cell.angle_alpha   90.00
_cell.angle_beta   90.00
_cell.angle_gamma   90.00
#
_symmetry.space_group_name_H-M   'P 1'
#
loop_
_entity.id
_entity.type
_entity.pdbx_description
1 polymer ?
#
loop_
_entity_poly.entity_id
_entity_poly.type
_entity_poly.pdbx_seq_one_letter_code
_entity_poly.pdbx_strand_id
1 'polypeptide(L)'
;MPVPVFKVDKHTWRCGALPTDGFGLLVRYQVYAWDLSVRAAHLDTTHGFFNGSSVFLAVRGQEDRPCTVDILPPAGPDYADWQLATTLPRVEAGGGSQKTERKSPRKATGKSEQVAASGVREWSTAVRQPGAKRGTAAGHVTAAVRTAVAEYARSSAQTAVEGRTTTGMQAAAKGRTTTGVRVPAEALVTRGMRAAATERAATGMQAAAAGRATAGMRAAAAGRMTANVLSVPDVRVDTHHGEDAALYAFGRFRARDYDALIDHPVEMGRFRVACFEVGGCRHEVVVTGRADVDFDRLVSDLKPICAQEVALFEPGTKRAPVSRYLFLVMAVGDGYGGLEHRSSTALICSRDDLPWVGMQGTPAGYQTFLGLAAHEYFHTWHVKRIKPARFAPYDLGGEVYTDLLWVFEGFTSYYDDLMLVRSGVIDAQAYLGLLEKSVQRVAANPGRRLQSVAASSFDAWIKYYRPDENTLNAVSSYYVKGSLVALCLDLLIRERTGGQKSLDDVMRLLWQRFGRGFYADDALPREDRTGASAGTGTGTGASASASASAGAGTGTGTGTGAGTGAGTGAGTGAGTGAGAGAGAGAGTGSDGHAGRRRRDEVSMSVVGGHAVSYRGTGTFRAAGVGEDEMPALIREATGLDLRRQIRAWAYGTGELPLTKLFRPLGLVLRETPSGEERCSLGARTGMRDGELAILSAERDGAAARAGLSAGDRLVALDGLRCTEARLKTVLTRYSPGDRVEVMAFRRDELLAAQVVLDAAPAMLKLEATGEANPLRAAWLGEGSSSKGRRRKRAAL
;
A
#
# COMPACT_ATOMS: atom_id res chain seq x y z
N MET A 1 -12.91 -9.51 -39.37
CA MET A 1 -11.66 -9.78 -40.10
C MET A 1 -10.50 -9.71 -39.11
N PRO A 2 -9.42 -10.48 -39.26
CA PRO A 2 -8.24 -10.29 -38.41
C PRO A 2 -7.59 -8.92 -38.71
N VAL A 3 -7.26 -8.18 -37.66
CA VAL A 3 -6.56 -6.89 -37.74
C VAL A 3 -5.16 -7.10 -37.18
N PRO A 4 -4.08 -6.69 -37.87
CA PRO A 4 -2.73 -6.81 -37.34
C PRO A 4 -2.56 -5.92 -36.11
N VAL A 5 -1.86 -6.43 -35.09
CA VAL A 5 -1.56 -5.70 -33.85
C VAL A 5 -0.05 -5.74 -33.62
N PHE A 6 0.54 -4.57 -33.44
CA PHE A 6 1.97 -4.37 -33.26
C PHE A 6 2.25 -3.93 -31.83
N LYS A 7 3.14 -4.62 -31.13
CA LYS A 7 3.66 -4.15 -29.83
C LYS A 7 4.63 -2.99 -30.09
N VAL A 8 4.41 -1.85 -29.43
CA VAL A 8 5.18 -0.60 -29.66
C VAL A 8 6.28 -0.43 -28.63
N ASP A 9 6.00 -0.79 -27.38
CA ASP A 9 6.93 -0.74 -26.25
C ASP A 9 6.59 -1.87 -25.24
N LYS A 10 7.09 -1.82 -23.99
CA LYS A 10 6.81 -2.81 -22.93
C LYS A 10 5.32 -3.09 -22.69
N HIS A 11 4.46 -2.09 -22.83
CA HIS A 11 3.05 -2.04 -22.38
C HIS A 11 2.05 -1.44 -23.39
N THR A 12 2.50 -0.90 -24.52
CA THR A 12 1.62 -0.33 -25.57
C THR A 12 1.51 -1.24 -26.79
N TRP A 13 0.29 -1.39 -27.32
CA TRP A 13 0.00 -2.04 -28.60
C TRP A 13 -0.78 -1.11 -29.53
N ARG A 14 -0.52 -1.21 -30.83
CA ARG A 14 -1.20 -0.45 -31.89
C ARG A 14 -1.79 -1.40 -32.92
N CYS A 15 -3.09 -1.30 -33.18
CA CYS A 15 -3.72 -2.02 -34.28
C CYS A 15 -3.48 -1.33 -35.64
N GLY A 16 -3.59 -2.09 -36.73
CA GLY A 16 -3.70 -1.53 -38.08
C GLY A 16 -5.00 -0.76 -38.30
N ALA A 17 -5.08 0.00 -39.38
CA ALA A 17 -6.27 0.78 -39.72
C ALA A 17 -7.53 -0.12 -39.82
N LEU A 18 -8.64 0.35 -39.25
CA LEU A 18 -9.94 -0.33 -39.35
C LEU A 18 -10.60 -0.02 -40.72
N PRO A 19 -11.38 -0.96 -41.30
CA PRO A 19 -11.85 -0.81 -42.69
C PRO A 19 -12.79 0.37 -42.95
N THR A 20 -13.66 0.70 -41.99
CA THR A 20 -14.56 1.87 -42.01
C THR A 20 -14.90 2.27 -40.57
N ASP A 21 -15.54 3.44 -40.41
CA ASP A 21 -16.24 3.81 -39.18
C ASP A 21 -17.31 2.76 -38.82
N GLY A 22 -17.61 2.65 -37.52
CA GLY A 22 -18.68 1.79 -36.98
C GLY A 22 -18.29 0.34 -36.62
N PHE A 23 -17.09 -0.14 -36.97
CA PHE A 23 -16.62 -1.47 -36.57
C PHE A 23 -15.93 -1.47 -35.20
N GLY A 24 -16.28 -2.45 -34.35
CA GLY A 24 -15.59 -2.71 -33.08
C GLY A 24 -14.37 -3.62 -33.24
N LEU A 25 -13.31 -3.36 -32.46
CA LEU A 25 -12.13 -4.22 -32.37
C LEU A 25 -12.24 -5.18 -31.18
N LEU A 26 -12.14 -6.49 -31.44
CA LEU A 26 -12.00 -7.51 -30.39
C LEU A 26 -10.53 -7.91 -30.25
N VAL A 27 -9.90 -7.57 -29.12
CA VAL A 27 -8.56 -8.03 -28.76
C VAL A 27 -8.69 -9.29 -27.89
N ARG A 28 -7.90 -10.32 -28.18
CA ARG A 28 -7.80 -11.54 -27.36
C ARG A 28 -6.36 -11.74 -26.93
N TYR A 29 -6.14 -11.94 -25.64
CA TYR A 29 -4.84 -12.17 -25.03
C TYR A 29 -5.00 -13.07 -23.81
N GLN A 30 -3.88 -13.57 -23.28
CA GLN A 30 -3.82 -14.33 -22.04
C GLN A 30 -2.89 -13.59 -21.08
N VAL A 31 -3.22 -13.61 -19.79
CA VAL A 31 -2.41 -13.04 -18.71
C VAL A 31 -1.87 -14.19 -17.87
N TYR A 32 -0.57 -14.14 -17.55
CA TYR A 32 0.05 -15.09 -16.62
C TYR A 32 -0.07 -14.52 -15.20
N ALA A 33 -0.70 -15.27 -14.30
CA ALA A 33 -1.05 -14.84 -12.95
C ALA A 33 -0.40 -15.76 -11.92
N TRP A 34 0.81 -15.43 -11.48
CA TRP A 34 1.61 -16.20 -10.52
C TRP A 34 2.42 -15.30 -9.57
N ASP A 35 1.90 -14.11 -9.28
CA ASP A 35 2.40 -13.20 -8.23
C ASP A 35 1.41 -13.24 -7.06
N LEU A 36 1.73 -14.04 -6.03
CA LEU A 36 0.95 -14.12 -4.79
C LEU A 36 1.19 -12.87 -3.94
N SER A 37 0.64 -11.74 -4.38
CA SER A 37 0.61 -10.48 -3.64
C SER A 37 -0.61 -9.63 -4.01
N VAL A 38 -0.96 -8.70 -3.12
CA VAL A 38 -2.12 -7.79 -3.25
C VAL A 38 -2.04 -6.80 -4.42
N ARG A 39 -0.99 -6.82 -5.24
CA ARG A 39 -0.66 -5.77 -6.23
C ARG A 39 -0.88 -6.15 -7.68
N ALA A 40 -0.82 -7.44 -8.01
CA ALA A 40 -0.79 -7.93 -9.40
C ALA A 40 -1.93 -8.92 -9.65
N ALA A 41 -1.61 -10.17 -10.01
CA ALA A 41 -2.57 -11.25 -10.18
C ALA A 41 -1.97 -12.62 -9.85
N HIS A 42 -2.79 -13.46 -9.21
CA HIS A 42 -2.50 -14.85 -8.87
C HIS A 42 -3.67 -15.76 -9.29
N LEU A 43 -3.39 -16.95 -9.80
CA LEU A 43 -4.43 -17.95 -10.09
C LEU A 43 -3.87 -19.36 -9.93
N ASP A 44 -4.45 -20.13 -9.01
CA ASP A 44 -4.15 -21.55 -8.83
C ASP A 44 -5.42 -22.40 -8.70
N THR A 45 -5.31 -23.65 -8.24
CA THR A 45 -6.45 -24.57 -8.07
C THR A 45 -7.27 -24.31 -6.80
N THR A 46 -6.93 -23.30 -6.00
CA THR A 46 -7.53 -23.00 -4.70
C THR A 46 -8.18 -21.61 -4.64
N HIS A 47 -7.61 -20.63 -5.34
CA HIS A 47 -8.12 -19.26 -5.43
C HIS A 47 -7.62 -18.56 -6.70
N GLY A 48 -8.23 -17.42 -7.00
CA GLY A 48 -7.76 -16.44 -7.96
C GLY A 48 -7.90 -15.03 -7.41
N PHE A 49 -6.90 -14.20 -7.61
CA PHE A 49 -6.88 -12.79 -7.25
C PHE A 49 -6.39 -11.97 -8.45
N PHE A 50 -7.01 -10.81 -8.71
CA PHE A 50 -6.40 -9.82 -9.60
C PHE A 50 -6.76 -8.38 -9.28
N ASN A 51 -5.80 -7.49 -9.50
CA ASN A 51 -6.03 -6.07 -9.75
C ASN A 51 -6.33 -5.84 -11.23
N GLY A 52 -7.28 -4.96 -11.54
CA GLY A 52 -7.65 -4.65 -12.92
C GLY A 52 -6.49 -4.09 -13.74
N SER A 53 -5.54 -3.40 -13.11
CA SER A 53 -4.31 -2.87 -13.72
C SER A 53 -3.40 -3.94 -14.36
N SER A 54 -3.49 -5.20 -13.91
CA SER A 54 -2.74 -6.33 -14.46
C SER A 54 -3.50 -7.12 -15.53
N VAL A 55 -4.80 -6.87 -15.69
CA VAL A 55 -5.70 -7.70 -16.51
C VAL A 55 -6.35 -6.92 -17.67
N PHE A 56 -6.73 -5.67 -17.46
CA PHE A 56 -7.46 -4.88 -18.44
C PHE A 56 -6.52 -3.93 -19.19
N LEU A 57 -6.49 -4.00 -20.53
CA LEU A 57 -5.80 -3.01 -21.35
C LEU A 57 -6.64 -1.72 -21.48
N ALA A 58 -6.01 -0.56 -21.23
CA ALA A 58 -6.61 0.74 -21.51
C ALA A 58 -6.78 0.99 -23.02
N VAL A 59 -7.93 1.55 -23.43
CA VAL A 59 -8.13 2.05 -24.79
C VAL A 59 -7.75 3.53 -24.82
N ARG A 60 -6.56 3.83 -25.37
CA ARG A 60 -5.99 5.19 -25.38
C ARG A 60 -6.90 6.20 -26.08
N GLY A 61 -7.15 7.33 -25.44
CA GLY A 61 -8.09 8.37 -25.88
C GLY A 61 -9.57 8.05 -25.60
N GLN A 62 -9.85 7.01 -24.82
CA GLN A 62 -11.19 6.54 -24.46
C GLN A 62 -11.29 6.07 -23.00
N GLU A 63 -10.31 6.42 -22.17
CA GLU A 63 -10.21 6.04 -20.75
C GLU A 63 -11.41 6.53 -19.92
N ASP A 64 -11.97 7.70 -20.24
CA ASP A 64 -13.16 8.28 -19.60
C ASP A 64 -14.49 7.60 -19.97
N ARG A 65 -14.47 6.53 -20.79
CA ARG A 65 -15.69 5.84 -21.24
C ARG A 65 -16.09 4.71 -20.28
N PRO A 66 -17.41 4.48 -20.06
CA PRO A 66 -17.91 3.36 -19.27
C PRO A 66 -17.37 2.00 -19.72
N CYS A 67 -16.75 1.31 -18.77
CA CYS A 67 -16.17 -0.01 -18.95
C CYS A 67 -17.15 -1.08 -18.46
N THR A 68 -17.40 -2.11 -19.28
CA THR A 68 -18.19 -3.29 -18.89
C THR A 68 -17.28 -4.51 -18.89
N VAL A 69 -17.36 -5.33 -17.83
CA VAL A 69 -16.59 -6.57 -17.70
C VAL A 69 -17.52 -7.74 -17.37
N ASP A 70 -17.38 -8.83 -18.13
CA ASP A 70 -18.01 -10.11 -17.84
C ASP A 70 -16.95 -11.02 -17.19
N ILE A 71 -17.11 -11.31 -15.90
CA ILE A 71 -16.23 -12.23 -15.17
C ILE A 71 -16.96 -13.58 -15.07
N LEU A 72 -16.41 -14.59 -15.74
CA LEU A 72 -17.01 -15.92 -15.86
C LEU A 72 -16.44 -16.88 -14.81
N PRO A 73 -17.23 -17.88 -14.35
CA PRO A 73 -16.69 -18.92 -13.48
C PRO A 73 -15.62 -19.74 -14.22
N PRO A 74 -14.57 -20.21 -13.52
CA PRO A 74 -13.60 -21.14 -14.09
C PRO A 74 -14.27 -22.46 -14.50
N ALA A 75 -13.78 -23.07 -15.58
CA ALA A 75 -14.35 -24.30 -16.11
C ALA A 75 -13.85 -25.54 -15.34
N GLY A 76 -14.79 -26.33 -14.81
CA GLY A 76 -14.53 -27.63 -14.19
C GLY A 76 -15.43 -27.88 -12.97
N PRO A 77 -15.70 -29.16 -12.63
CA PRO A 77 -16.55 -29.49 -11.47
C PRO A 77 -15.89 -29.08 -10.14
N ASP A 78 -14.57 -29.11 -10.05
CA ASP A 78 -13.80 -28.77 -8.84
C ASP A 78 -13.91 -27.30 -8.42
N TYR A 79 -14.44 -26.45 -9.31
CA TYR A 79 -14.63 -25.01 -9.10
C TYR A 79 -16.10 -24.58 -9.16
N ALA A 80 -17.05 -25.53 -9.22
CA ALA A 80 -18.48 -25.23 -9.35
C ALA A 80 -19.07 -24.49 -8.12
N ASP A 81 -18.38 -24.54 -6.99
CA ASP A 81 -18.70 -23.85 -5.74
C ASP A 81 -17.82 -22.62 -5.48
N TRP A 82 -17.00 -22.19 -6.45
CA TRP A 82 -16.28 -20.93 -6.35
C TRP A 82 -17.26 -19.75 -6.34
N GLN A 83 -16.91 -18.77 -5.53
CA GLN A 83 -17.58 -17.48 -5.40
C GLN A 83 -16.63 -16.37 -5.88
N LEU A 84 -17.16 -15.17 -6.09
CA LEU A 84 -16.42 -14.00 -6.54
C LEU A 84 -16.74 -12.81 -5.62
N ALA A 85 -15.72 -12.20 -5.03
CA ALA A 85 -15.84 -11.02 -4.18
C ALA A 85 -15.17 -9.81 -4.84
N THR A 86 -15.95 -8.75 -5.07
CA THR A 86 -15.49 -7.46 -5.58
C THR A 86 -16.49 -6.35 -5.20
N THR A 87 -16.07 -5.10 -5.27
CA THR A 87 -16.93 -3.91 -5.15
C THR A 87 -17.24 -3.23 -6.48
N LEU A 88 -16.82 -3.79 -7.62
CA LEU A 88 -17.32 -3.39 -8.94
C LEU A 88 -18.86 -3.38 -8.94
N PRO A 89 -19.52 -2.32 -9.44
CA PRO A 89 -20.97 -2.30 -9.58
C PRO A 89 -21.46 -3.40 -10.52
N ARG A 90 -22.33 -4.30 -10.03
CA ARG A 90 -22.98 -5.32 -10.86
C ARG A 90 -24.01 -4.66 -11.78
N VAL A 91 -24.08 -5.11 -13.03
CA VAL A 91 -25.20 -4.76 -13.92
C VAL A 91 -26.36 -5.69 -13.58
N GLU A 92 -27.45 -5.14 -13.04
CA GLU A 92 -28.67 -5.92 -12.82
C GLU A 92 -29.17 -6.51 -14.15
N ALA A 93 -29.44 -7.82 -14.15
CA ALA A 93 -30.19 -8.43 -15.23
C ALA A 93 -31.59 -7.81 -15.23
N GLY A 94 -31.93 -7.07 -16.30
CA GLY A 94 -33.09 -6.19 -16.33
C GLY A 94 -34.42 -6.88 -16.03
N GLY A 95 -34.82 -6.89 -14.77
CA GLY A 95 -36.10 -7.39 -14.30
C GLY A 95 -37.23 -6.49 -14.79
N GLY A 96 -37.83 -6.83 -15.92
CA GLY A 96 -39.11 -6.28 -16.31
C GLY A 96 -40.16 -6.72 -15.31
N SER A 97 -40.57 -5.82 -14.41
CA SER A 97 -41.62 -6.08 -13.42
C SER A 97 -42.99 -6.30 -14.08
N GLN A 98 -43.23 -7.51 -14.58
CA GLN A 98 -44.61 -7.99 -14.73
C GLN A 98 -45.20 -8.15 -13.32
N LYS A 99 -46.02 -7.18 -12.92
CA LYS A 99 -46.91 -7.31 -11.77
C LYS A 99 -47.86 -8.49 -12.02
N THR A 100 -47.55 -9.65 -11.46
CA THR A 100 -48.51 -10.75 -11.34
C THR A 100 -49.36 -10.53 -10.09
N GLU A 101 -50.58 -10.05 -10.29
CA GLU A 101 -51.59 -10.03 -9.21
C GLU A 101 -51.82 -11.45 -8.68
N ARG A 102 -51.77 -11.62 -7.36
CA ARG A 102 -52.16 -12.89 -6.73
C ARG A 102 -53.66 -13.12 -6.88
N LYS A 103 -54.05 -14.18 -7.58
CA LYS A 103 -55.37 -14.83 -7.42
C LYS A 103 -55.19 -16.30 -7.04
N SER A 104 -56.02 -16.76 -6.11
CA SER A 104 -55.93 -18.08 -5.48
C SER A 104 -56.13 -19.26 -6.45
N PRO A 105 -55.57 -20.45 -6.14
CA PRO A 105 -55.54 -21.57 -7.06
C PRO A 105 -56.90 -22.29 -7.17
N ARG A 106 -57.28 -22.67 -8.40
CA ARG A 106 -58.21 -23.76 -8.67
C ARG A 106 -57.52 -24.81 -9.53
N LYS A 107 -57.71 -26.09 -9.18
CA LYS A 107 -57.22 -27.25 -9.95
C LYS A 107 -57.90 -27.31 -11.32
N ALA A 108 -57.12 -27.54 -12.37
CA ALA A 108 -57.58 -28.18 -13.59
C ALA A 108 -56.43 -29.01 -14.20
N THR A 109 -56.78 -30.17 -14.75
CA THR A 109 -55.87 -31.14 -15.37
C THR A 109 -55.74 -30.90 -16.87
N GLY A 110 -54.57 -31.15 -17.47
CA GLY A 110 -54.51 -31.49 -18.89
C GLY A 110 -53.25 -31.11 -19.66
N LYS A 111 -52.53 -32.16 -20.10
CA LYS A 111 -51.71 -32.30 -21.32
C LYS A 111 -50.55 -31.32 -21.61
N SER A 112 -49.58 -31.93 -22.30
CA SER A 112 -48.35 -31.36 -22.85
C SER A 112 -48.58 -30.45 -24.05
N GLU A 113 -47.79 -29.39 -24.16
CA GLU A 113 -47.39 -28.84 -25.46
C GLU A 113 -45.98 -28.21 -25.36
N GLN A 114 -45.15 -28.47 -26.38
CA GLN A 114 -43.84 -27.84 -26.52
C GLN A 114 -44.01 -26.49 -27.21
N VAL A 115 -43.42 -25.41 -26.67
CA VAL A 115 -43.14 -24.20 -27.44
C VAL A 115 -41.69 -23.81 -27.21
N ALA A 116 -40.92 -23.72 -28.29
CA ALA A 116 -39.50 -23.45 -28.25
C ALA A 116 -39.19 -21.95 -28.10
N ALA A 117 -38.38 -21.58 -27.12
CA ALA A 117 -37.71 -20.28 -27.07
C ALA A 117 -36.39 -20.36 -27.86
N SER A 118 -36.45 -19.99 -29.14
CA SER A 118 -35.25 -19.80 -29.97
C SER A 118 -34.52 -18.51 -29.58
N GLY A 119 -33.19 -18.51 -29.48
CA GLY A 119 -32.50 -17.22 -29.30
C GLY A 119 -31.02 -17.17 -28.91
N VAL A 120 -30.39 -18.24 -28.41
CA VAL A 120 -28.94 -18.22 -28.11
C VAL A 120 -28.28 -19.38 -28.83
N ARG A 121 -27.54 -19.08 -29.91
CA ARG A 121 -26.72 -20.06 -30.62
C ARG A 121 -25.34 -20.13 -30.00
N GLU A 122 -25.03 -21.28 -29.42
CA GLU A 122 -23.67 -21.67 -29.08
C GLU A 122 -22.79 -21.64 -30.34
N TRP A 123 -21.56 -21.11 -30.21
CA TRP A 123 -20.52 -21.24 -31.24
C TRP A 123 -19.44 -22.19 -30.74
N SER A 124 -19.74 -23.48 -30.74
CA SER A 124 -18.73 -24.53 -30.60
C SER A 124 -17.97 -24.69 -31.92
N THR A 125 -16.63 -24.68 -31.83
CA THR A 125 -15.75 -24.66 -33.01
C THR A 125 -15.65 -26.02 -33.70
N ALA A 126 -16.12 -26.11 -34.94
CA ALA A 126 -15.78 -27.21 -35.84
C ALA A 126 -14.57 -26.82 -36.71
N VAL A 127 -13.36 -27.26 -36.32
CA VAL A 127 -12.20 -27.29 -37.22
C VAL A 127 -12.00 -28.73 -37.69
N ARG A 128 -12.37 -28.99 -38.94
CA ARG A 128 -12.16 -30.29 -39.60
C ARG A 128 -10.87 -30.20 -40.43
N GLN A 129 -9.79 -30.83 -39.99
CA GLN A 129 -8.64 -31.13 -40.87
C GLN A 129 -8.67 -32.60 -41.32
N PRO A 130 -8.29 -32.91 -42.57
CA PRO A 130 -8.24 -34.29 -43.06
C PRO A 130 -6.88 -34.95 -42.74
N GLY A 131 -6.93 -36.17 -42.20
CA GLY A 131 -5.90 -37.20 -42.40
C GLY A 131 -4.54 -37.03 -41.72
N ALA A 132 -4.43 -37.42 -40.45
CA ALA A 132 -3.18 -37.90 -39.85
C ALA A 132 -3.45 -39.03 -38.85
N LYS A 133 -2.56 -40.03 -38.77
CA LYS A 133 -2.75 -41.25 -37.96
C LYS A 133 -2.56 -40.99 -36.45
N ARG A 134 -3.24 -41.78 -35.62
CA ARG A 134 -3.14 -41.74 -34.14
C ARG A 134 -1.71 -41.99 -33.66
N GLY A 135 -1.16 -41.09 -32.83
CA GLY A 135 0.11 -41.29 -32.12
C GLY A 135 0.50 -40.12 -31.20
N THR A 136 0.62 -40.38 -29.90
CA THR A 136 1.38 -39.62 -28.88
C THR A 136 1.30 -38.07 -28.90
N ALA A 137 0.33 -37.49 -28.17
CA ALA A 137 0.21 -36.04 -27.96
C ALA A 137 0.63 -35.54 -26.55
N ALA A 138 1.19 -36.39 -25.68
CA ALA A 138 1.58 -36.03 -24.31
C ALA A 138 3.04 -35.54 -24.14
N GLY A 139 3.88 -35.63 -25.18
CA GLY A 139 5.31 -35.29 -25.10
C GLY A 139 5.67 -33.84 -25.43
N HIS A 140 4.91 -33.19 -26.32
CA HIS A 140 5.34 -31.91 -26.92
C HIS A 140 5.08 -30.67 -26.04
N VAL A 141 4.06 -30.68 -25.18
CA VAL A 141 3.77 -29.56 -24.26
C VAL A 141 4.87 -29.43 -23.20
N THR A 142 5.35 -30.55 -22.65
CA THR A 142 6.42 -30.60 -21.65
C THR A 142 7.77 -30.14 -22.20
N ALA A 143 8.02 -30.35 -23.50
CA ALA A 143 9.22 -29.87 -24.17
C ALA A 143 9.20 -28.34 -24.38
N ALA A 144 8.09 -27.80 -24.89
CA ALA A 144 7.93 -26.35 -25.12
C ALA A 144 8.07 -25.53 -23.83
N VAL A 145 7.47 -25.99 -22.72
CA VAL A 145 7.60 -25.34 -21.41
C VAL A 145 9.04 -25.39 -20.88
N ARG A 146 9.77 -26.51 -21.05
CA ARG A 146 11.19 -26.60 -20.68
C ARG A 146 12.07 -25.67 -21.52
N THR A 147 11.81 -25.54 -22.82
CA THR A 147 12.56 -24.61 -23.69
C THR A 147 12.33 -23.16 -23.26
N ALA A 148 11.09 -22.76 -22.99
CA ALA A 148 10.75 -21.40 -22.53
C ALA A 148 11.41 -21.06 -21.18
N VAL A 149 11.41 -21.99 -20.21
CA VAL A 149 12.12 -21.82 -18.93
C VAL A 149 13.64 -21.71 -19.13
N ALA A 150 14.22 -22.51 -20.03
CA ALA A 150 15.65 -22.45 -20.36
C ALA A 150 16.05 -21.21 -21.18
N GLU A 151 15.13 -20.58 -21.90
CA GLU A 151 15.33 -19.30 -22.59
C GLU A 151 15.21 -18.11 -21.63
N TYR A 152 14.24 -18.15 -20.71
CA TYR A 152 14.13 -17.15 -19.64
C TYR A 152 15.37 -17.17 -18.73
N ALA A 153 15.84 -18.35 -18.30
CA ALA A 153 17.06 -18.47 -17.50
C ALA A 153 18.31 -17.95 -18.23
N ARG A 154 18.42 -18.15 -19.55
CA ARG A 154 19.51 -17.57 -20.36
C ARG A 154 19.39 -16.06 -20.49
N SER A 155 18.20 -15.53 -20.76
CA SER A 155 17.93 -14.09 -20.82
C SER A 155 18.30 -13.38 -19.50
N SER A 156 17.85 -13.92 -18.36
CA SER A 156 18.17 -13.38 -17.04
C SER A 156 19.67 -13.42 -16.72
N ALA A 157 20.39 -14.47 -17.14
CA ALA A 157 21.84 -14.54 -17.00
C ALA A 157 22.58 -13.51 -17.88
N GLN A 158 22.04 -13.21 -19.07
CA GLN A 158 22.65 -12.27 -20.01
C GLN A 158 22.51 -10.82 -19.54
N THR A 159 21.34 -10.43 -19.01
CA THR A 159 21.14 -9.12 -18.38
C THR A 159 22.03 -8.90 -17.15
N ALA A 160 22.40 -9.97 -16.43
CA ALA A 160 23.33 -9.89 -15.29
C ALA A 160 24.81 -9.68 -15.69
N VAL A 161 25.18 -9.95 -16.95
CA VAL A 161 26.54 -9.77 -17.46
C VAL A 161 26.73 -8.38 -18.09
N GLU A 162 25.73 -7.87 -18.79
CA GLU A 162 25.81 -6.56 -19.47
C GLU A 162 25.82 -5.35 -18.50
N GLY A 163 25.43 -5.56 -17.24
CA GLY A 163 25.52 -4.55 -16.17
C GLY A 163 26.92 -4.36 -15.55
N ARG A 164 27.98 -5.02 -16.04
CA ARG A 164 29.34 -4.95 -15.46
C ARG A 164 30.47 -4.76 -16.48
N THR A 165 30.51 -3.62 -17.19
CA THR A 165 31.73 -3.18 -17.88
C THR A 165 31.93 -1.65 -17.77
N THR A 166 33.18 -1.19 -17.99
CA THR A 166 33.77 0.11 -17.56
C THR A 166 34.01 0.17 -16.04
N THR A 167 35.21 0.40 -15.48
CA THR A 167 36.60 0.60 -15.99
C THR A 167 37.59 0.21 -14.87
N GLY A 168 38.81 -0.32 -15.08
CA GLY A 168 39.48 -0.76 -16.31
C GLY A 168 40.99 -0.42 -16.35
N MET A 169 41.89 -1.35 -15.99
CA MET A 169 43.36 -1.23 -16.14
C MET A 169 44.02 -2.58 -16.48
N GLN A 170 45.06 -2.54 -17.33
CA GLN A 170 45.85 -3.71 -17.77
C GLN A 170 47.17 -3.79 -16.99
N ALA A 171 47.63 -5.01 -16.65
CA ALA A 171 49.07 -5.29 -16.45
C ALA A 171 49.42 -6.80 -16.52
N ALA A 172 50.00 -7.19 -17.66
CA ALA A 172 51.07 -8.18 -17.86
C ALA A 172 51.41 -9.29 -16.81
N ALA A 173 51.24 -10.53 -17.26
CA ALA A 173 52.33 -11.49 -17.55
C ALA A 173 52.70 -12.65 -16.58
N LYS A 174 53.25 -13.69 -17.25
CA LYS A 174 53.93 -14.93 -16.77
C LYS A 174 53.02 -16.02 -16.20
N GLY A 175 52.77 -17.04 -17.02
CA GLY A 175 52.13 -18.29 -16.59
C GLY A 175 53.13 -19.37 -16.15
N ARG A 176 52.60 -20.55 -15.83
CA ARG A 176 53.34 -21.82 -15.81
C ARG A 176 52.43 -22.99 -16.16
N THR A 177 53.06 -24.06 -16.62
CA THR A 177 52.49 -25.19 -17.35
C THR A 177 52.07 -26.36 -16.46
N THR A 178 50.91 -26.94 -16.77
CA THR A 178 50.60 -28.38 -16.84
C THR A 178 51.08 -29.37 -15.76
N THR A 179 50.11 -30.04 -15.13
CA THR A 179 49.95 -31.52 -15.03
C THR A 179 48.47 -31.77 -14.71
N GLY A 180 47.68 -32.58 -15.43
CA GLY A 180 47.81 -34.04 -15.55
C GLY A 180 47.29 -34.68 -14.26
N VAL A 181 46.14 -35.37 -14.17
CA VAL A 181 45.80 -36.69 -14.79
C VAL A 181 44.27 -36.91 -14.85
N ARG A 182 43.83 -37.95 -15.59
CA ARG A 182 42.44 -38.31 -15.97
C ARG A 182 41.66 -39.15 -14.92
N VAL A 183 40.32 -38.95 -14.88
CA VAL A 183 39.20 -39.92 -15.12
C VAL A 183 39.34 -41.33 -14.46
N PRO A 184 38.36 -41.82 -13.66
CA PRO A 184 37.10 -42.31 -14.27
C PRO A 184 35.77 -42.04 -13.56
N ALA A 185 34.71 -42.17 -14.36
CA ALA A 185 33.33 -42.27 -13.92
C ALA A 185 32.88 -43.74 -13.97
N GLU A 186 32.10 -44.16 -12.98
CA GLU A 186 31.31 -45.39 -13.03
C GLU A 186 29.88 -45.08 -12.56
N ALA A 187 28.91 -45.82 -13.09
CA ALA A 187 27.48 -45.59 -12.89
C ALA A 187 26.78 -46.89 -12.50
N LEU A 188 25.80 -46.83 -11.58
CA LEU A 188 24.70 -47.80 -11.40
C LEU A 188 23.68 -47.14 -10.44
N VAL A 189 22.45 -46.78 -10.83
CA VAL A 189 21.24 -47.57 -11.17
C VAL A 189 20.14 -47.42 -10.10
N THR A 190 18.91 -47.41 -10.58
CA THR A 190 17.63 -47.00 -9.96
C THR A 190 17.06 -47.82 -8.79
N ARG A 191 16.48 -47.12 -7.81
CA ARG A 191 15.18 -47.38 -7.11
C ARG A 191 14.88 -46.13 -6.24
N GLY A 192 13.66 -45.64 -6.01
CA GLY A 192 12.33 -46.09 -6.43
C GLY A 192 11.49 -46.64 -5.28
N MET A 193 10.92 -45.79 -4.39
CA MET A 193 9.59 -45.98 -3.77
C MET A 193 9.16 -44.85 -2.79
N ARG A 194 7.87 -44.90 -2.45
CA ARG A 194 7.08 -44.01 -1.57
C ARG A 194 7.51 -44.02 -0.10
N ALA A 195 7.24 -42.92 0.60
CA ALA A 195 6.77 -42.90 2.00
C ALA A 195 5.67 -41.82 2.09
N ALA A 196 4.42 -42.09 2.45
CA ALA A 196 3.88 -42.70 3.67
C ALA A 196 3.87 -41.71 4.86
N ALA A 197 2.66 -41.38 5.31
CA ALA A 197 2.43 -40.54 6.49
C ALA A 197 2.79 -41.27 7.78
N THR A 198 3.05 -40.53 8.86
CA THR A 198 2.95 -41.07 10.22
C THR A 198 2.53 -39.98 11.18
N GLU A 199 1.51 -40.28 11.97
CA GLU A 199 1.13 -39.51 13.16
C GLU A 199 2.26 -39.52 14.20
N ARG A 200 2.29 -38.53 15.09
CA ARG A 200 2.93 -38.69 16.40
C ARG A 200 2.00 -38.21 17.50
N ALA A 201 1.56 -39.17 18.32
CA ALA A 201 0.79 -38.94 19.53
C ALA A 201 1.67 -38.37 20.65
N ALA A 202 1.02 -37.78 21.66
CA ALA A 202 1.65 -37.17 22.81
C ALA A 202 1.90 -38.16 23.96
N THR A 203 3.05 -38.04 24.61
CA THR A 203 3.40 -38.38 26.01
C THR A 203 4.91 -38.10 26.16
N GLY A 204 5.46 -37.51 27.22
CA GLY A 204 4.91 -37.07 28.49
C GLY A 204 5.85 -37.48 29.62
N MET A 205 6.68 -36.58 30.16
CA MET A 205 7.47 -36.88 31.37
C MET A 205 7.91 -35.63 32.15
N GLN A 206 7.99 -35.78 33.48
CA GLN A 206 8.23 -34.73 34.46
C GLN A 206 9.70 -34.67 34.92
N ALA A 207 10.20 -33.48 35.29
CA ALA A 207 11.21 -33.27 36.34
C ALA A 207 11.17 -31.77 36.73
N ALA A 208 10.62 -31.39 37.88
CA ALA A 208 11.26 -31.38 39.21
C ALA A 208 12.11 -30.11 39.45
N ALA A 209 11.48 -29.07 39.99
CA ALA A 209 12.14 -27.86 40.48
C ALA A 209 11.98 -27.77 42.02
N ALA A 210 13.08 -28.01 42.74
CA ALA A 210 13.31 -27.46 44.07
C ALA A 210 14.26 -26.26 43.90
N GLY A 211 14.15 -25.15 44.63
CA GLY A 211 13.26 -24.87 45.75
C GLY A 211 14.02 -24.14 46.84
N ARG A 212 13.81 -22.81 46.97
CA ARG A 212 14.03 -22.06 48.21
C ARG A 212 13.26 -20.74 48.15
N ALA A 213 12.48 -20.50 49.19
CA ALA A 213 11.67 -19.30 49.34
C ALA A 213 12.32 -18.34 50.33
N THR A 214 11.98 -17.06 50.22
CA THR A 214 11.81 -16.17 51.37
C THR A 214 10.69 -15.19 51.07
N ALA A 215 9.88 -14.89 52.08
CA ALA A 215 8.55 -14.28 51.91
C ALA A 215 8.51 -12.79 52.28
N GLY A 216 7.55 -12.07 51.69
CA GLY A 216 7.22 -10.69 52.05
C GLY A 216 5.85 -10.30 51.50
N MET A 217 4.84 -10.23 52.36
CA MET A 217 3.44 -10.00 51.97
C MET A 217 3.20 -8.59 51.42
N ARG A 218 2.36 -8.45 50.38
CA ARG A 218 0.98 -7.94 50.54
C ARG A 218 0.15 -8.11 49.26
N ALA A 219 -1.12 -8.46 49.44
CA ALA A 219 -2.05 -8.70 48.35
C ALA A 219 -2.72 -7.41 47.86
N ALA A 220 -2.90 -7.31 46.55
CA ALA A 220 -3.91 -6.47 45.90
C ALA A 220 -4.62 -7.33 44.83
N ALA A 221 -5.94 -7.19 44.71
CA ALA A 221 -6.79 -8.21 44.10
C ALA A 221 -6.59 -8.40 42.59
N ALA A 222 -6.19 -9.60 42.17
CA ALA A 222 -6.32 -10.06 40.79
C ALA A 222 -7.80 -10.40 40.50
N GLY A 223 -8.56 -9.42 40.02
CA GLY A 223 -9.92 -9.65 39.54
C GLY A 223 -9.92 -10.53 38.29
N ARG A 224 -10.48 -11.74 38.40
CA ARG A 224 -10.69 -12.64 37.24
C ARG A 224 -11.62 -11.94 36.23
N MET A 225 -11.09 -11.51 35.10
CA MET A 225 -11.91 -11.25 33.92
C MET A 225 -12.15 -12.58 33.19
N THR A 226 -13.27 -13.22 33.48
CA THR A 226 -13.84 -14.22 32.58
C THR A 226 -14.28 -13.51 31.31
N ALA A 227 -13.63 -13.82 30.18
CA ALA A 227 -14.05 -13.34 28.88
C ALA A 227 -15.34 -14.06 28.45
N ASN A 228 -16.50 -13.53 28.88
CA ASN A 228 -17.76 -13.90 28.25
C ASN A 228 -17.72 -13.42 26.81
N VAL A 229 -17.79 -14.37 25.87
CA VAL A 229 -18.09 -14.10 24.46
C VAL A 229 -19.51 -13.53 24.41
N LEU A 230 -19.61 -12.21 24.46
CA LEU A 230 -20.84 -11.50 24.14
C LEU A 230 -21.07 -11.68 22.65
N SER A 231 -22.08 -12.46 22.29
CA SER A 231 -22.58 -12.49 20.92
C SER A 231 -22.91 -11.05 20.52
N VAL A 232 -22.22 -10.55 19.49
CA VAL A 232 -22.50 -9.23 18.93
C VAL A 232 -23.76 -9.40 18.08
N PRO A 233 -24.91 -8.81 18.47
CA PRO A 233 -26.04 -8.79 17.55
C PRO A 233 -25.59 -8.09 16.26
N ASP A 234 -26.08 -8.60 15.13
CA ASP A 234 -25.75 -8.21 13.75
C ASP A 234 -24.53 -8.87 13.09
N VAL A 235 -23.77 -9.77 13.74
CA VAL A 235 -22.77 -10.56 12.98
C VAL A 235 -23.49 -11.64 12.16
N ARG A 236 -23.36 -11.56 10.84
CA ARG A 236 -23.77 -12.63 9.91
C ARG A 236 -22.53 -13.22 9.27
N VAL A 237 -22.19 -14.43 9.68
CA VAL A 237 -21.24 -15.30 8.96
C VAL A 237 -22.07 -16.11 7.97
N ASP A 238 -22.08 -15.72 6.70
CA ASP A 238 -22.71 -16.54 5.65
C ASP A 238 -21.66 -17.54 5.13
N THR A 239 -21.98 -18.82 5.21
CA THR A 239 -21.20 -19.88 4.57
C THR A 239 -21.79 -20.24 3.22
N HIS A 240 -23.12 -20.21 3.03
CA HIS A 240 -23.83 -20.38 1.77
C HIS A 240 -25.33 -19.98 1.87
N HIS A 241 -25.78 -19.14 0.93
CA HIS A 241 -27.18 -18.98 0.47
C HIS A 241 -28.17 -18.15 1.32
N GLY A 242 -27.74 -17.01 1.88
CA GLY A 242 -28.66 -15.92 2.23
C GLY A 242 -29.18 -15.13 1.01
N GLU A 243 -29.94 -14.04 1.28
CA GLU A 243 -30.40 -13.06 0.27
C GLU A 243 -29.24 -12.42 -0.53
N ASP A 244 -28.03 -12.48 0.04
CA ASP A 244 -26.80 -11.89 -0.49
C ASP A 244 -26.06 -12.74 -1.52
N ALA A 245 -26.51 -13.97 -1.83
CA ALA A 245 -25.81 -14.86 -2.76
C ALA A 245 -25.57 -14.24 -4.16
N ALA A 246 -26.43 -13.29 -4.57
CA ALA A 246 -26.27 -12.53 -5.82
C ALA A 246 -25.09 -11.54 -5.80
N LEU A 247 -24.63 -11.11 -4.63
CA LEU A 247 -23.44 -10.25 -4.51
C LEU A 247 -22.18 -11.01 -4.89
N TYR A 248 -22.03 -12.24 -4.39
CA TYR A 248 -20.83 -13.07 -4.55
C TYR A 248 -20.81 -13.96 -5.81
N ALA A 249 -21.77 -13.76 -6.72
CA ALA A 249 -21.85 -14.53 -7.96
C ALA A 249 -20.86 -14.04 -9.03
N PHE A 250 -20.50 -14.90 -9.98
CA PHE A 250 -19.93 -14.46 -11.26
C PHE A 250 -20.94 -13.62 -12.08
N GLY A 251 -20.51 -12.97 -13.16
CA GLY A 251 -21.41 -12.25 -14.07
C GLY A 251 -20.88 -10.91 -14.60
N ARG A 252 -21.81 -10.01 -14.92
CA ARG A 252 -21.54 -8.71 -15.57
C ARG A 252 -21.44 -7.57 -14.57
N PHE A 253 -20.39 -6.77 -14.72
CA PHE A 253 -20.12 -5.58 -13.93
C PHE A 253 -19.83 -4.37 -14.83
N ARG A 254 -19.99 -3.16 -14.28
CA ARG A 254 -19.76 -1.89 -15.00
C ARG A 254 -19.04 -0.88 -14.12
N ALA A 255 -17.93 -0.38 -14.60
CA ALA A 255 -17.23 0.78 -14.06
C ALA A 255 -17.56 2.04 -14.89
N ARG A 256 -17.45 3.21 -14.27
CA ARG A 256 -17.73 4.51 -14.90
C ARG A 256 -16.73 4.86 -16.00
N ASP A 257 -15.47 4.53 -15.77
CA ASP A 257 -14.30 4.84 -16.58
C ASP A 257 -13.19 3.81 -16.26
N TYR A 258 -12.03 3.93 -16.91
CA TYR A 258 -10.92 3.01 -16.72
C TYR A 258 -10.24 3.14 -15.34
N ASP A 259 -10.17 4.34 -14.77
CA ASP A 259 -9.67 4.57 -13.40
C ASP A 259 -10.54 3.84 -12.36
N ALA A 260 -11.87 3.92 -12.50
CA ALA A 260 -12.78 3.10 -11.71
C ALA A 260 -12.59 1.59 -11.96
N LEU A 261 -12.41 1.16 -13.22
CA LEU A 261 -12.28 -0.27 -13.56
C LEU A 261 -11.08 -0.94 -12.87
N ILE A 262 -9.93 -0.26 -12.81
CA ILE A 262 -8.70 -0.83 -12.24
C ILE A 262 -8.63 -0.74 -10.71
N ASP A 263 -9.49 0.08 -10.09
CA ASP A 263 -9.53 0.35 -8.65
C ASP A 263 -10.61 -0.44 -7.90
N HIS A 264 -10.98 -1.60 -8.44
CA HIS A 264 -11.80 -2.60 -7.77
C HIS A 264 -11.18 -3.98 -8.00
N PRO A 265 -10.39 -4.51 -7.04
CA PRO A 265 -9.82 -5.85 -7.15
C PRO A 265 -10.92 -6.92 -7.13
N VAL A 266 -10.55 -8.11 -7.58
CA VAL A 266 -11.41 -9.29 -7.63
C VAL A 266 -10.71 -10.46 -6.95
N GLU A 267 -11.33 -10.98 -5.90
CA GLU A 267 -10.99 -12.26 -5.28
C GLU A 267 -12.00 -13.31 -5.74
N MET A 268 -11.56 -14.54 -6.01
CA MET A 268 -12.45 -15.66 -6.33
C MET A 268 -11.90 -16.97 -5.77
N GLY A 269 -12.80 -17.88 -5.39
CA GLY A 269 -12.41 -19.13 -4.76
C GLY A 269 -13.47 -19.64 -3.78
N ARG A 270 -13.06 -20.53 -2.89
CA ARG A 270 -13.86 -20.92 -1.72
C ARG A 270 -13.51 -20.00 -0.55
N PHE A 271 -14.46 -19.18 -0.12
CA PHE A 271 -14.31 -18.30 1.03
C PHE A 271 -15.56 -18.31 1.92
N ARG A 272 -15.36 -17.88 3.16
CA ARG A 272 -16.43 -17.48 4.08
C ARG A 272 -16.46 -15.96 4.13
N VAL A 273 -17.64 -15.39 4.37
CA VAL A 273 -17.81 -13.94 4.54
C VAL A 273 -18.47 -13.63 5.87
N ALA A 274 -17.99 -12.60 6.55
CA ALA A 274 -18.71 -11.98 7.67
C ALA A 274 -19.09 -10.54 7.34
N CYS A 275 -20.30 -10.15 7.71
CA CYS A 275 -20.85 -8.82 7.44
C CYS A 275 -21.09 -8.02 8.73
N PHE A 276 -20.92 -6.70 8.65
CA PHE A 276 -21.33 -5.75 9.69
C PHE A 276 -21.64 -4.36 9.11
N GLU A 277 -22.37 -3.53 9.85
CA GLU A 277 -22.66 -2.15 9.42
C GLU A 277 -22.02 -1.10 10.32
N VAL A 278 -21.50 -0.04 9.69
CA VAL A 278 -21.00 1.18 10.33
C VAL A 278 -21.35 2.37 9.45
N GLY A 279 -22.00 3.39 10.03
CA GLY A 279 -22.21 4.69 9.36
C GLY A 279 -23.01 4.65 8.05
N GLY A 280 -23.90 3.67 7.90
CA GLY A 280 -24.65 3.44 6.66
C GLY A 280 -23.86 2.72 5.55
N CYS A 281 -22.65 2.24 5.86
CA CYS A 281 -21.89 1.33 5.01
C CYS A 281 -22.00 -0.11 5.50
N ARG A 282 -22.36 -1.00 4.58
CA ARG A 282 -22.21 -2.45 4.75
C ARG A 282 -20.73 -2.82 4.55
N HIS A 283 -20.12 -3.39 5.57
CA HIS A 283 -18.76 -3.93 5.51
C HIS A 283 -18.82 -5.44 5.38
N GLU A 284 -17.96 -5.98 4.54
CA GLU A 284 -17.78 -7.42 4.29
C GLU A 284 -16.32 -7.77 4.52
N VAL A 285 -16.07 -8.88 5.21
CA VAL A 285 -14.72 -9.46 5.38
C VAL A 285 -14.72 -10.84 4.76
N VAL A 286 -14.04 -10.97 3.62
CA VAL A 286 -13.87 -12.22 2.87
C VAL A 286 -12.48 -12.76 3.18
N VAL A 287 -12.40 -14.03 3.57
CA VAL A 287 -11.11 -14.70 3.82
C VAL A 287 -10.94 -15.89 2.86
N THR A 288 -9.90 -15.85 2.03
CA THR A 288 -9.42 -16.95 1.20
C THR A 288 -8.14 -17.56 1.78
N GLY A 289 -7.79 -18.76 1.30
CA GLY A 289 -6.73 -19.57 1.90
C GLY A 289 -7.24 -20.47 3.03
N ARG A 290 -6.31 -21.10 3.76
CA ARG A 290 -6.62 -22.04 4.85
C ARG A 290 -6.36 -21.38 6.21
N ALA A 291 -7.40 -20.92 6.88
CA ALA A 291 -7.32 -20.37 8.23
C ALA A 291 -8.59 -20.68 9.05
N ASP A 292 -8.42 -21.05 10.32
CA ASP A 292 -9.51 -21.34 11.26
C ASP A 292 -9.99 -20.05 11.96
N VAL A 293 -10.61 -19.18 11.17
CA VAL A 293 -10.97 -17.81 11.60
C VAL A 293 -12.22 -17.77 12.49
N ASP A 294 -12.07 -17.16 13.66
CA ASP A 294 -13.14 -16.66 14.53
C ASP A 294 -13.65 -15.32 13.97
N PHE A 295 -14.62 -15.42 13.07
CA PHE A 295 -15.24 -14.27 12.42
C PHE A 295 -16.03 -13.38 13.39
N ASP A 296 -16.57 -13.93 14.49
CA ASP A 296 -17.28 -13.14 15.50
C ASP A 296 -16.29 -12.23 16.25
N ARG A 297 -15.12 -12.76 16.64
CA ARG A 297 -14.02 -11.98 17.21
C ARG A 297 -13.53 -10.92 16.23
N LEU A 298 -13.26 -11.31 14.99
CA LEU A 298 -12.77 -10.45 13.90
C LEU A 298 -13.68 -9.24 13.68
N VAL A 299 -14.99 -9.47 13.54
CA VAL A 299 -15.98 -8.40 13.34
C VAL A 299 -16.16 -7.56 14.60
N SER A 300 -16.11 -8.17 15.80
CA SER A 300 -16.24 -7.46 17.08
C SER A 300 -15.13 -6.42 17.30
N ASP A 301 -13.93 -6.66 16.76
CA ASP A 301 -12.80 -5.72 16.80
C ASP A 301 -12.77 -4.75 15.60
N LEU A 302 -13.06 -5.20 14.37
CA LEU A 302 -13.06 -4.32 13.19
C LEU A 302 -14.19 -3.28 13.20
N LYS A 303 -15.41 -3.66 13.65
CA LYS A 303 -16.59 -2.77 13.70
C LYS A 303 -16.33 -1.48 14.50
N PRO A 304 -15.78 -1.50 15.73
CA PRO A 304 -15.48 -0.28 16.47
C PRO A 304 -14.28 0.52 15.93
N ILE A 305 -13.30 -0.10 15.25
CA ILE A 305 -12.22 0.62 14.53
C ILE A 305 -12.82 1.43 13.38
N CYS A 306 -13.55 0.78 12.48
CA CYS A 306 -14.22 1.44 11.35
C CYS A 306 -15.15 2.58 11.82
N ALA A 307 -15.88 2.37 12.92
CA ALA A 307 -16.75 3.39 13.51
C ALA A 307 -15.99 4.60 14.06
N GLN A 308 -14.78 4.40 14.57
CA GLN A 308 -13.93 5.47 15.10
C GLN A 308 -13.32 6.32 13.99
N GLU A 309 -12.99 5.72 12.83
CA GLU A 309 -12.52 6.43 11.63
C GLU A 309 -13.64 7.22 10.93
N VAL A 310 -14.82 6.61 10.76
CA VAL A 310 -16.01 7.34 10.29
C VAL A 310 -16.32 8.55 11.18
N ALA A 311 -16.17 8.39 12.51
CA ALA A 311 -16.37 9.48 13.46
C ALA A 311 -15.22 10.52 13.48
N LEU A 312 -14.02 10.21 12.97
CA LEU A 312 -12.94 11.18 12.80
C LEU A 312 -13.32 12.20 11.73
N PHE A 313 -13.68 11.71 10.53
CA PHE A 313 -13.93 12.53 9.34
C PHE A 313 -15.33 13.17 9.32
N GLU A 314 -16.34 12.44 9.80
CA GLU A 314 -17.75 12.88 9.83
C GLU A 314 -18.31 12.84 11.28
N PRO A 315 -17.76 13.61 12.24
CA PRO A 315 -18.13 13.52 13.66
C PRO A 315 -19.61 13.84 13.94
N GLY A 316 -20.23 14.69 13.10
CA GLY A 316 -21.64 15.07 13.21
C GLY A 316 -22.60 14.08 12.53
N THR A 317 -22.34 13.71 11.28
CA THR A 317 -23.25 12.82 10.52
C THR A 317 -23.01 11.33 10.80
N LYS A 318 -21.78 10.97 11.17
CA LYS A 318 -21.26 9.61 11.32
C LYS A 318 -21.54 8.72 10.10
N ARG A 319 -21.51 9.31 8.90
CA ARG A 319 -21.70 8.58 7.64
C ARG A 319 -20.37 8.20 7.03
N ALA A 320 -20.27 6.97 6.56
CA ALA A 320 -19.17 6.54 5.70
C ALA A 320 -19.26 7.19 4.31
N PRO A 321 -18.15 7.37 3.59
CA PRO A 321 -18.11 7.94 2.23
C PRO A 321 -18.48 6.94 1.12
N VAL A 322 -18.89 5.73 1.51
CA VAL A 322 -19.29 4.60 0.66
C VAL A 322 -20.52 3.92 1.29
N SER A 323 -21.31 3.20 0.49
CA SER A 323 -22.43 2.37 0.97
C SER A 323 -22.06 0.90 1.19
N ARG A 324 -20.96 0.45 0.59
CA ARG A 324 -20.41 -0.91 0.72
C ARG A 324 -18.89 -0.84 0.76
N TYR A 325 -18.26 -1.60 1.66
CA TYR A 325 -16.81 -1.75 1.77
C TYR A 325 -16.43 -3.22 1.94
N LEU A 326 -15.33 -3.65 1.32
CA LEU A 326 -14.91 -5.05 1.29
C LEU A 326 -13.44 -5.19 1.66
N PHE A 327 -13.17 -5.96 2.72
CA PHE A 327 -11.84 -6.45 3.06
C PHE A 327 -11.64 -7.82 2.40
N LEU A 328 -10.76 -7.90 1.40
CA LEU A 328 -10.35 -9.14 0.76
C LEU A 328 -9.08 -9.65 1.46
N VAL A 329 -9.14 -10.76 2.18
CA VAL A 329 -8.03 -11.26 3.02
C VAL A 329 -7.50 -12.59 2.50
N MET A 330 -6.29 -12.60 1.96
CA MET A 330 -5.54 -13.80 1.59
C MET A 330 -4.74 -14.32 2.79
N ALA A 331 -5.17 -15.43 3.39
CA ALA A 331 -4.52 -16.04 4.56
C ALA A 331 -3.45 -17.08 4.17
N VAL A 332 -2.18 -16.66 4.17
CA VAL A 332 -1.02 -17.46 3.74
C VAL A 332 -0.26 -18.06 4.93
N GLY A 333 0.88 -18.73 4.68
CA GLY A 333 1.75 -19.26 5.75
C GLY A 333 2.71 -18.21 6.31
N ASP A 334 3.24 -17.35 5.42
CA ASP A 334 4.01 -16.16 5.75
C ASP A 334 3.69 -15.11 4.67
N GLY A 335 3.57 -13.85 5.07
CA GLY A 335 3.14 -12.75 4.21
C GLY A 335 2.51 -11.61 5.00
N TYR A 336 2.73 -10.37 4.55
CA TYR A 336 2.16 -9.15 5.11
C TYR A 336 2.08 -8.07 4.03
N GLY A 337 0.94 -7.42 3.90
CA GLY A 337 0.76 -6.24 3.06
C GLY A 337 -0.69 -5.93 2.75
N GLY A 338 -0.96 -4.67 2.42
CA GLY A 338 -2.27 -4.18 1.97
C GLY A 338 -2.15 -3.40 0.66
N LEU A 339 -3.29 -3.16 0.04
CA LEU A 339 -3.48 -2.20 -1.04
C LEU A 339 -4.87 -1.56 -0.92
N GLU A 340 -4.92 -0.24 -1.06
CA GLU A 340 -6.10 0.56 -0.81
C GLU A 340 -6.91 0.86 -2.08
N HIS A 341 -8.24 0.73 -2.01
CA HIS A 341 -9.15 0.97 -3.13
C HIS A 341 -10.36 1.80 -2.72
N ARG A 342 -11.02 2.49 -3.68
CA ARG A 342 -12.07 3.49 -3.38
C ARG A 342 -13.21 3.00 -2.47
N SER A 343 -13.46 1.69 -2.47
CA SER A 343 -14.51 1.03 -1.68
C SER A 343 -14.09 -0.36 -1.19
N SER A 344 -12.78 -0.67 -1.10
CA SER A 344 -12.29 -1.99 -0.68
C SER A 344 -10.80 -1.96 -0.35
N THR A 345 -10.28 -3.07 0.15
CA THR A 345 -8.83 -3.31 0.24
C THR A 345 -8.51 -4.77 -0.08
N ALA A 346 -7.33 -5.00 -0.65
CA ALA A 346 -6.73 -6.32 -0.77
C ALA A 346 -5.64 -6.47 0.30
N LEU A 347 -5.76 -7.49 1.16
CA LEU A 347 -4.87 -7.80 2.27
C LEU A 347 -4.23 -9.17 2.08
N ILE A 348 -2.96 -9.30 2.43
CA ILE A 348 -2.27 -10.58 2.61
C ILE A 348 -1.66 -10.61 4.02
N CYS A 349 -1.91 -11.67 4.76
CA CYS A 349 -1.39 -11.85 6.12
C CYS A 349 -1.04 -13.30 6.42
N SER A 350 -0.24 -13.53 7.46
CA SER A 350 -0.13 -14.86 8.03
C SER A 350 -1.49 -15.29 8.58
N ARG A 351 -1.84 -16.56 8.38
CA ARG A 351 -3.01 -17.19 9.02
C ARG A 351 -2.95 -17.14 10.55
N ASP A 352 -1.75 -17.10 11.12
CA ASP A 352 -1.53 -17.09 12.58
C ASP A 352 -1.78 -15.70 13.18
N ASP A 353 -1.85 -14.66 12.34
CA ASP A 353 -2.26 -13.31 12.73
C ASP A 353 -3.79 -13.14 12.77
N LEU A 354 -4.56 -14.09 12.23
CA LEU A 354 -6.03 -14.04 12.28
C LEU A 354 -6.56 -14.59 13.61
N PRO A 355 -7.70 -14.06 14.10
CA PRO A 355 -8.27 -14.53 15.36
C PRO A 355 -8.82 -15.95 15.20
N TRP A 356 -8.59 -16.80 16.20
CA TRP A 356 -9.07 -18.18 16.26
C TRP A 356 -9.86 -18.41 17.56
N VAL A 357 -10.74 -19.42 17.56
CA VAL A 357 -11.72 -19.64 18.63
C VAL A 357 -11.03 -19.96 19.95
N GLY A 358 -11.14 -19.05 20.92
CA GLY A 358 -10.48 -19.15 22.22
C GLY A 358 -9.20 -18.32 22.38
N MET A 359 -8.78 -17.58 21.34
CA MET A 359 -7.69 -16.60 21.44
C MET A 359 -7.93 -15.63 22.61
N GLN A 360 -6.91 -15.40 23.44
CA GLN A 360 -6.98 -14.51 24.60
C GLN A 360 -6.25 -13.19 24.34
N GLY A 361 -6.91 -12.08 24.68
CA GLY A 361 -6.38 -10.72 24.49
C GLY A 361 -6.28 -10.33 23.01
N THR A 362 -5.22 -9.59 22.69
CA THR A 362 -4.85 -9.18 21.33
C THR A 362 -3.34 -9.44 21.15
N PRO A 363 -2.93 -10.66 20.77
CA PRO A 363 -1.52 -11.01 20.56
C PRO A 363 -0.88 -10.13 19.46
N ALA A 364 0.46 -10.03 19.46
CA ALA A 364 1.18 -9.13 18.55
C ALA A 364 0.88 -9.35 17.06
N GLY A 365 0.65 -10.60 16.62
CA GLY A 365 0.22 -10.91 15.27
C GLY A 365 -1.16 -10.33 14.93
N TYR A 366 -2.17 -10.65 15.74
CA TYR A 366 -3.52 -10.11 15.56
C TYR A 366 -3.60 -8.58 15.73
N GLN A 367 -2.79 -7.99 16.61
CA GLN A 367 -2.63 -6.55 16.70
C GLN A 367 -2.06 -5.96 15.40
N THR A 368 -1.12 -6.65 14.75
CA THR A 368 -0.51 -6.25 13.47
C THR A 368 -1.51 -6.37 12.32
N PHE A 369 -2.32 -7.44 12.27
CA PHE A 369 -3.42 -7.57 11.31
C PHE A 369 -4.47 -6.47 11.49
N LEU A 370 -4.89 -6.18 12.72
CA LEU A 370 -5.87 -5.12 13.00
C LEU A 370 -5.35 -3.74 12.62
N GLY A 371 -4.06 -3.46 12.88
CA GLY A 371 -3.39 -2.24 12.45
C GLY A 371 -3.37 -2.11 10.92
N LEU A 372 -3.03 -3.19 10.20
CA LEU A 372 -3.10 -3.22 8.73
C LEU A 372 -4.52 -2.96 8.22
N ALA A 373 -5.54 -3.63 8.78
CA ALA A 373 -6.93 -3.41 8.37
C ALA A 373 -7.41 -1.97 8.63
N ALA A 374 -6.96 -1.34 9.73
CA ALA A 374 -7.22 0.08 10.02
C ALA A 374 -6.51 0.99 9.01
N HIS A 375 -5.24 0.71 8.69
CA HIS A 375 -4.44 1.45 7.70
C HIS A 375 -5.15 1.54 6.34
N GLU A 376 -5.53 0.40 5.79
CA GLU A 376 -6.20 0.33 4.49
C GLU A 376 -7.64 0.89 4.51
N TYR A 377 -8.36 0.75 5.63
CA TYR A 377 -9.69 1.37 5.75
C TYR A 377 -9.61 2.89 5.84
N PHE A 378 -8.63 3.44 6.58
CA PHE A 378 -8.37 4.88 6.66
C PHE A 378 -8.07 5.48 5.29
N HIS A 379 -7.40 4.70 4.44
CA HIS A 379 -7.11 5.11 3.08
C HIS A 379 -8.36 5.36 2.20
N THR A 380 -9.53 4.85 2.58
CA THR A 380 -10.83 5.22 1.97
C THR A 380 -11.01 6.74 1.91
N TRP A 381 -10.54 7.46 2.93
CA TRP A 381 -10.51 8.92 2.94
C TRP A 381 -9.18 9.47 2.41
N HIS A 382 -8.05 8.89 2.82
CA HIS A 382 -6.69 9.41 2.58
C HIS A 382 -5.95 8.59 1.51
N VAL A 383 -5.37 9.19 0.47
CA VAL A 383 -4.97 8.55 -0.81
C VAL A 383 -6.12 8.27 -1.77
N LYS A 384 -7.24 7.65 -1.37
CA LYS A 384 -8.33 7.42 -2.35
C LYS A 384 -9.11 8.67 -2.71
N ARG A 385 -9.42 9.54 -1.74
CA ARG A 385 -10.25 10.76 -1.93
C ARG A 385 -9.47 12.05 -1.68
N ILE A 386 -8.81 12.17 -0.54
CA ILE A 386 -7.83 13.23 -0.26
C ILE A 386 -6.48 12.71 -0.77
N LYS A 387 -5.90 13.29 -1.81
CA LYS A 387 -4.64 12.80 -2.43
C LYS A 387 -3.76 13.94 -2.95
N PRO A 388 -2.47 13.70 -3.28
CA PRO A 388 -1.64 14.69 -3.95
C PRO A 388 -2.29 15.20 -5.24
N ALA A 389 -2.11 16.46 -5.59
CA ALA A 389 -2.56 17.02 -6.87
C ALA A 389 -2.03 16.23 -8.07
N ARG A 390 -0.83 15.64 -7.93
CA ARG A 390 -0.18 14.75 -8.93
C ARG A 390 -0.93 13.45 -9.22
N PHE A 391 -1.84 13.03 -8.34
CA PHE A 391 -2.60 11.78 -8.44
C PHE A 391 -4.07 12.02 -8.86
N ALA A 392 -4.43 13.24 -9.26
CA ALA A 392 -5.80 13.64 -9.60
C ALA A 392 -5.87 14.33 -10.98
N PRO A 393 -5.91 13.58 -12.10
CA PRO A 393 -5.92 12.11 -12.22
C PRO A 393 -4.51 11.49 -12.13
N TYR A 394 -4.44 10.15 -12.08
CA TYR A 394 -3.18 9.41 -12.21
C TYR A 394 -2.67 9.41 -13.66
N ASP A 395 -1.36 9.58 -13.84
CA ASP A 395 -0.66 9.11 -15.04
C ASP A 395 0.00 7.76 -14.74
N LEU A 396 -0.35 6.74 -15.52
CA LEU A 396 0.16 5.37 -15.37
C LEU A 396 1.20 5.00 -16.44
N GLY A 397 1.62 5.95 -17.29
CA GLY A 397 2.64 5.75 -18.31
C GLY A 397 4.08 5.68 -17.79
N GLY A 398 4.33 6.14 -16.56
CA GLY A 398 5.66 6.20 -15.95
C GLY A 398 5.62 6.57 -14.47
N GLU A 399 6.78 6.79 -13.87
CA GLU A 399 6.93 7.20 -12.48
C GLU A 399 6.35 8.60 -12.21
N VAL A 400 5.38 8.70 -11.28
CA VAL A 400 4.81 9.98 -10.83
C VAL A 400 5.39 10.34 -9.46
N TYR A 401 6.17 11.42 -9.41
CA TYR A 401 6.88 11.86 -8.21
C TYR A 401 6.05 12.85 -7.39
N THR A 402 6.05 12.66 -6.07
CA THR A 402 5.48 13.58 -5.07
C THR A 402 6.31 13.52 -3.79
N ASP A 403 6.44 14.64 -3.09
CA ASP A 403 7.10 14.67 -1.78
C ASP A 403 6.15 14.42 -0.61
N LEU A 404 4.85 14.19 -0.87
CA LEU A 404 3.79 14.14 0.14
C LEU A 404 3.50 12.74 0.74
N LEU A 405 4.22 11.67 0.41
CA LEU A 405 3.93 10.34 1.00
C LEU A 405 4.14 10.31 2.53
N TRP A 406 5.00 11.15 3.11
CA TRP A 406 5.08 11.31 4.58
C TRP A 406 3.80 11.89 5.21
N VAL A 407 2.96 12.55 4.41
CA VAL A 407 1.58 12.90 4.79
C VAL A 407 0.70 11.69 4.52
N PHE A 408 0.61 11.25 3.26
CA PHE A 408 -0.43 10.31 2.82
C PHE A 408 -0.30 8.89 3.38
N GLU A 409 0.92 8.43 3.58
CA GLU A 409 1.26 7.16 4.21
C GLU A 409 1.63 7.37 5.68
N GLY A 410 2.45 8.41 5.95
CA GLY A 410 2.93 8.68 7.31
C GLY A 410 1.85 9.12 8.30
N PHE A 411 0.84 9.90 7.89
CA PHE A 411 -0.28 10.24 8.78
C PHE A 411 -1.22 9.04 8.94
N THR A 412 -1.36 8.22 7.90
CA THR A 412 -2.14 6.96 7.98
C THR A 412 -1.48 5.98 8.94
N SER A 413 -0.14 5.82 8.88
CA SER A 413 0.70 5.10 9.87
C SER A 413 0.81 5.74 11.27
N TYR A 414 0.14 6.88 11.49
CA TYR A 414 -0.07 7.44 12.82
C TYR A 414 -1.50 7.16 13.31
N TYR A 415 -2.46 7.18 12.39
CA TYR A 415 -3.86 6.97 12.70
C TYR A 415 -4.24 5.51 12.85
N ASP A 416 -3.67 4.56 12.09
CA ASP A 416 -3.94 3.13 12.20
C ASP A 416 -3.86 2.62 13.66
N ASP A 417 -2.68 2.69 14.29
CA ASP A 417 -2.46 2.31 15.69
C ASP A 417 -3.31 3.15 16.66
N LEU A 418 -3.56 4.43 16.33
CA LEU A 418 -4.34 5.34 17.18
C LEU A 418 -5.84 5.01 17.14
N MET A 419 -6.37 4.49 16.04
CA MET A 419 -7.76 4.04 15.92
C MET A 419 -8.00 2.75 16.70
N LEU A 420 -7.01 1.85 16.78
CA LEU A 420 -7.07 0.67 17.64
C LEU A 420 -7.24 1.03 19.13
N VAL A 421 -6.52 2.06 19.63
CA VAL A 421 -6.68 2.49 21.05
C VAL A 421 -7.93 3.35 21.26
N ARG A 422 -8.26 4.27 20.34
CA ARG A 422 -9.46 5.12 20.47
C ARG A 422 -10.77 4.34 20.40
N SER A 423 -10.82 3.26 19.60
CA SER A 423 -11.94 2.32 19.56
C SER A 423 -12.02 1.43 20.82
N GLY A 424 -10.90 1.29 21.55
CA GLY A 424 -10.74 0.46 22.74
C GLY A 424 -10.56 -1.02 22.44
N VAL A 425 -10.05 -1.36 21.25
CA VAL A 425 -9.66 -2.74 20.86
C VAL A 425 -8.30 -3.11 21.46
N ILE A 426 -7.41 -2.13 21.59
CA ILE A 426 -6.22 -2.20 22.45
C ILE A 426 -6.32 -1.15 23.56
N ASP A 427 -5.56 -1.33 24.64
CA ASP A 427 -5.43 -0.31 25.68
C ASP A 427 -4.26 0.66 25.42
N ALA A 428 -4.17 1.70 26.25
CA ALA A 428 -3.13 2.71 26.14
C ALA A 428 -1.71 2.15 26.36
N GLN A 429 -1.54 1.09 27.15
CA GLN A 429 -0.23 0.47 27.38
C GLN A 429 0.23 -0.28 26.12
N ALA A 430 -0.66 -1.01 25.47
CA ALA A 430 -0.40 -1.66 24.19
C ALA A 430 -0.05 -0.64 23.10
N TYR A 431 -0.77 0.49 23.02
CA TYR A 431 -0.46 1.57 22.07
C TYR A 431 0.90 2.24 22.36
N LEU A 432 1.20 2.56 23.62
CA LEU A 432 2.51 3.12 23.99
C LEU A 432 3.64 2.13 23.67
N GLY A 433 3.41 0.82 23.74
CA GLY A 433 4.34 -0.22 23.30
C GLY A 433 4.54 -0.28 21.77
N LEU A 434 3.53 0.02 20.97
CA LEU A 434 3.68 0.19 19.51
C LEU A 434 4.48 1.45 19.18
N LEU A 435 4.15 2.56 19.84
CA LEU A 435 4.86 3.82 19.67
C LEU A 435 6.34 3.71 20.10
N GLU A 436 6.63 3.04 21.22
CA GLU A 436 7.99 2.71 21.67
C GLU A 436 8.78 1.98 20.58
N LYS A 437 8.20 0.93 19.96
CA LYS A 437 8.82 0.19 18.84
C LYS A 437 9.08 1.09 17.63
N SER A 438 8.14 1.98 17.27
CA SER A 438 8.33 2.91 16.15
C SER A 438 9.41 3.96 16.41
N VAL A 439 9.49 4.48 17.64
CA VAL A 439 10.57 5.39 18.06
C VAL A 439 11.92 4.66 18.04
N GLN A 440 12.02 3.43 18.60
CA GLN A 440 13.23 2.61 18.55
C GLN A 440 13.66 2.33 17.09
N ARG A 441 12.71 1.95 16.22
CA ARG A 441 12.96 1.64 14.80
C ARG A 441 13.53 2.83 14.02
N VAL A 442 13.08 4.05 14.31
CA VAL A 442 13.67 5.27 13.73
C VAL A 442 15.03 5.56 14.37
N ALA A 443 15.15 5.51 15.70
CA ALA A 443 16.41 5.77 16.41
C ALA A 443 17.54 4.79 16.04
N ALA A 444 17.21 3.56 15.66
CA ALA A 444 18.15 2.54 15.17
C ALA A 444 18.47 2.63 13.67
N ASN A 445 17.72 3.40 12.87
CA ASN A 445 17.98 3.58 11.44
C ASN A 445 19.01 4.71 11.20
N PRO A 446 20.23 4.45 10.71
CA PRO A 446 21.22 5.51 10.43
C PRO A 446 20.84 6.37 9.21
N GLY A 447 20.11 5.83 8.23
CA GLY A 447 19.60 6.56 7.06
C GLY A 447 18.78 7.81 7.39
N ARG A 448 18.15 7.89 8.58
CA ARG A 448 17.36 9.05 9.05
C ARG A 448 18.12 10.38 9.06
N ARG A 449 19.46 10.33 9.14
CA ARG A 449 20.38 11.48 9.18
C ARG A 449 20.80 11.96 7.79
N LEU A 450 20.57 11.13 6.75
CA LEU A 450 20.96 11.41 5.37
C LEU A 450 19.75 11.79 4.50
N GLN A 451 18.61 11.13 4.69
CA GLN A 451 17.38 11.38 3.91
C GLN A 451 16.26 11.94 4.80
N SER A 452 15.60 13.00 4.34
CA SER A 452 14.37 13.51 4.93
C SER A 452 13.17 12.64 4.50
N VAL A 453 12.04 12.72 5.21
CA VAL A 453 10.86 11.90 4.84
C VAL A 453 10.18 12.41 3.56
N ALA A 454 10.26 13.71 3.29
CA ALA A 454 9.85 14.28 2.01
C ALA A 454 10.72 13.78 0.84
N ALA A 455 12.06 13.77 1.00
CA ALA A 455 12.95 13.19 -0.01
C ALA A 455 12.72 11.68 -0.20
N SER A 456 12.46 10.94 0.89
CA SER A 456 12.11 9.52 0.79
C SER A 456 10.78 9.27 0.06
N SER A 457 9.82 10.17 0.22
CA SER A 457 8.54 10.13 -0.51
C SER A 457 8.78 10.28 -2.02
N PHE A 458 9.63 11.24 -2.41
CA PHE A 458 10.01 11.47 -3.80
C PHE A 458 10.80 10.27 -4.36
N ASP A 459 11.81 9.79 -3.64
CA ASP A 459 12.68 8.69 -4.05
C ASP A 459 12.02 7.29 -3.97
N ALA A 460 10.72 7.19 -3.64
CA ALA A 460 10.05 5.91 -3.38
C ALA A 460 10.26 4.89 -4.51
N TRP A 461 10.10 5.34 -5.77
CA TRP A 461 10.28 4.54 -7.00
C TRP A 461 11.67 3.89 -7.16
N ILE A 462 12.72 4.51 -6.60
CA ILE A 462 14.12 4.15 -6.84
C ILE A 462 14.88 3.67 -5.61
N LYS A 463 14.46 4.06 -4.40
CA LYS A 463 15.14 3.77 -3.13
C LYS A 463 14.29 3.05 -2.10
N TYR A 464 12.96 3.17 -2.14
CA TYR A 464 12.09 2.47 -1.21
C TYR A 464 11.57 1.15 -1.78
N TYR A 465 11.01 1.18 -3.00
CA TYR A 465 10.48 -0.01 -3.68
C TYR A 465 11.57 -0.89 -4.35
N ARG A 466 12.83 -0.48 -4.33
CA ARG A 466 13.98 -1.26 -4.82
C ARG A 466 15.07 -1.34 -3.74
N PRO A 467 14.78 -1.99 -2.59
CA PRO A 467 15.71 -2.04 -1.48
C PRO A 467 16.93 -2.91 -1.81
N ASP A 468 18.09 -2.42 -1.38
CA ASP A 468 19.40 -3.07 -1.42
C ASP A 468 19.96 -3.22 0.01
N GLU A 469 21.11 -3.89 0.16
CA GLU A 469 21.79 -4.07 1.45
C GLU A 469 22.19 -2.77 2.16
N ASN A 470 22.29 -1.67 1.42
CA ASN A 470 22.69 -0.35 1.92
C ASN A 470 21.48 0.56 2.19
N THR A 471 20.26 0.10 1.92
CA THR A 471 19.03 0.91 2.03
C THR A 471 18.79 1.36 3.48
N LEU A 472 19.04 0.50 4.47
CA LEU A 472 18.98 0.87 5.91
C LEU A 472 19.98 1.99 6.29
N ASN A 473 21.07 2.13 5.54
CA ASN A 473 22.15 3.11 5.75
C ASN A 473 21.96 4.43 4.98
N ALA A 474 20.94 4.53 4.13
CA ALA A 474 20.74 5.64 3.20
C ALA A 474 19.30 6.17 3.17
N VAL A 475 18.32 5.35 3.54
CA VAL A 475 16.89 5.63 3.37
C VAL A 475 16.19 5.69 4.74
N SER A 476 15.26 6.63 4.88
CA SER A 476 14.39 6.75 6.06
C SER A 476 12.95 6.44 5.67
N SER A 477 12.23 5.57 6.37
CA SER A 477 10.86 5.21 5.99
C SER A 477 9.90 6.39 6.16
N TYR A 478 9.26 6.83 5.06
CA TYR A 478 8.21 7.84 5.09
C TYR A 478 6.92 7.38 5.80
N TYR A 479 6.70 6.07 5.96
CA TYR A 479 5.70 5.53 6.89
C TYR A 479 6.09 5.81 8.34
N VAL A 480 7.18 5.20 8.81
CA VAL A 480 7.51 5.16 10.25
C VAL A 480 8.02 6.50 10.78
N LYS A 481 8.91 7.18 10.06
CA LYS A 481 9.36 8.51 10.47
C LYS A 481 8.29 9.55 10.16
N GLY A 482 7.46 9.36 9.12
CA GLY A 482 6.29 10.20 8.84
C GLY A 482 5.23 10.14 9.94
N SER A 483 4.96 8.97 10.52
CA SER A 483 4.01 8.86 11.64
C SER A 483 4.53 9.51 12.93
N LEU A 484 5.84 9.49 13.16
CA LEU A 484 6.45 10.29 14.23
C LEU A 484 6.42 11.82 13.93
N VAL A 485 6.48 12.24 12.66
CA VAL A 485 6.23 13.64 12.27
C VAL A 485 4.76 14.02 12.51
N ALA A 486 3.81 13.16 12.14
CA ALA A 486 2.38 13.35 12.39
C ALA A 486 2.07 13.48 13.89
N LEU A 487 2.64 12.57 14.71
CA LEU A 487 2.62 12.65 16.16
C LEU A 487 3.20 13.97 16.67
N CYS A 488 4.39 14.38 16.20
CA CYS A 488 4.99 15.64 16.62
C CYS A 488 4.11 16.85 16.28
N LEU A 489 3.41 16.84 15.15
CA LEU A 489 2.44 17.87 14.79
C LEU A 489 1.21 17.82 15.71
N ASP A 490 0.58 16.65 15.92
CA ASP A 490 -0.61 16.53 16.78
C ASP A 490 -0.32 16.96 18.22
N LEU A 491 0.77 16.46 18.82
CA LEU A 491 1.15 16.83 20.19
C LEU A 491 1.46 18.33 20.32
N LEU A 492 2.11 18.95 19.33
CA LEU A 492 2.39 20.39 19.35
C LEU A 492 1.12 21.23 19.16
N ILE A 493 0.18 20.80 18.31
CA ILE A 493 -1.11 21.48 18.13
C ILE A 493 -1.92 21.41 19.44
N ARG A 494 -1.99 20.22 20.07
CA ARG A 494 -2.66 20.02 21.37
C ARG A 494 -2.03 20.88 22.46
N GLU A 495 -0.70 20.88 22.59
CA GLU A 495 0.04 21.70 23.56
C GLU A 495 -0.31 23.19 23.38
N ARG A 496 -0.15 23.72 22.17
CA ARG A 496 -0.29 25.17 21.89
C ARG A 496 -1.73 25.68 21.91
N THR A 497 -2.73 24.80 21.79
CA THR A 497 -4.15 25.18 21.84
C THR A 497 -4.84 24.74 23.13
N GLY A 498 -4.09 24.22 24.12
CA GLY A 498 -4.66 23.72 25.38
C GLY A 498 -5.62 22.53 25.17
N GLY A 499 -5.39 21.72 24.13
CA GLY A 499 -6.23 20.60 23.73
C GLY A 499 -7.46 20.95 22.89
N GLN A 500 -7.69 22.22 22.55
CA GLN A 500 -8.84 22.65 21.74
C GLN A 500 -8.75 22.24 20.26
N LYS A 501 -7.53 22.04 19.76
CA LYS A 501 -7.24 21.61 18.40
C LYS A 501 -6.25 20.46 18.38
N SER A 502 -6.24 19.76 17.26
CA SER A 502 -5.43 18.56 17.01
C SER A 502 -5.17 18.37 15.52
N LEU A 503 -4.37 17.36 15.16
CA LEU A 503 -4.24 16.90 13.78
C LEU A 503 -5.60 16.44 13.21
N ASP A 504 -6.53 15.98 14.06
CA ASP A 504 -7.88 15.59 13.65
C ASP A 504 -8.65 16.75 12.99
N ASP A 505 -8.40 18.01 13.41
CA ASP A 505 -8.97 19.20 12.77
C ASP A 505 -8.40 19.42 11.36
N VAL A 506 -7.12 19.11 11.17
CA VAL A 506 -6.44 19.19 9.86
C VAL A 506 -7.01 18.11 8.93
N MET A 507 -7.16 16.88 9.40
CA MET A 507 -7.75 15.78 8.62
C MET A 507 -9.20 16.07 8.21
N ARG A 508 -9.99 16.72 9.07
CA ARG A 508 -11.35 17.17 8.73
C ARG A 508 -11.36 18.30 7.70
N LEU A 509 -10.45 19.26 7.79
CA LEU A 509 -10.33 20.32 6.76
C LEU A 509 -9.94 19.71 5.40
N LEU A 510 -8.96 18.81 5.39
CA LEU A 510 -8.56 18.06 4.20
C LEU A 510 -9.74 17.28 3.59
N TRP A 511 -10.51 16.57 4.41
CA TRP A 511 -11.73 15.88 3.97
C TRP A 511 -12.76 16.84 3.36
N GLN A 512 -13.04 17.96 4.02
CA GLN A 512 -14.03 18.93 3.57
C GLN A 512 -13.64 19.62 2.25
N ARG A 513 -12.36 19.97 2.07
CA ARG A 513 -11.88 20.69 0.88
C ARG A 513 -11.61 19.76 -0.32
N PHE A 514 -11.03 18.59 -0.08
CA PHE A 514 -10.50 17.73 -1.15
C PHE A 514 -11.25 16.41 -1.31
N GLY A 515 -11.66 15.76 -0.21
CA GLY A 515 -12.19 14.39 -0.27
C GLY A 515 -13.70 14.28 -0.48
N ARG A 516 -14.50 15.15 0.15
CA ARG A 516 -15.97 14.95 0.28
C ARG A 516 -16.73 14.91 -1.04
N GLY A 517 -16.24 15.62 -2.05
CA GLY A 517 -16.81 15.64 -3.40
C GLY A 517 -16.05 14.81 -4.44
N PHE A 518 -14.94 14.15 -4.07
CA PHE A 518 -13.96 13.62 -5.04
C PHE A 518 -14.57 12.61 -6.03
N TYR A 519 -15.40 11.69 -5.53
CA TYR A 519 -16.14 10.69 -6.31
C TYR A 519 -17.64 11.01 -6.38
N ALA A 520 -18.05 12.28 -6.27
CA ALA A 520 -19.48 12.65 -6.30
C ALA A 520 -20.16 12.28 -7.63
N ASP A 521 -19.40 12.29 -8.72
CA ASP A 521 -19.87 11.93 -10.06
C ASP A 521 -19.73 10.42 -10.39
N ASP A 522 -19.21 9.58 -9.48
CA ASP A 522 -19.02 8.12 -9.72
C ASP A 522 -20.35 7.36 -9.84
N ALA A 523 -21.47 7.99 -9.49
CA ALA A 523 -22.79 7.48 -9.77
C ALA A 523 -22.97 7.29 -11.29
N LEU A 524 -23.10 6.03 -11.73
CA LEU A 524 -23.36 5.69 -13.12
C LEU A 524 -24.54 6.52 -13.66
N PRO A 525 -24.40 7.21 -14.81
CA PRO A 525 -25.51 7.90 -15.43
C PRO A 525 -26.67 6.93 -15.62
N ARG A 526 -27.87 7.31 -15.16
CA ARG A 526 -29.08 6.53 -15.45
C ARG A 526 -29.24 6.45 -16.96
N GLU A 527 -29.24 5.24 -17.50
CA GLU A 527 -29.58 5.03 -18.91
C GLU A 527 -31.05 5.38 -19.09
N ASP A 528 -31.30 6.54 -19.67
CA ASP A 528 -32.64 6.98 -20.02
C ASP A 528 -33.17 6.05 -21.11
N ARG A 529 -34.17 5.22 -20.75
CA ARG A 529 -34.81 4.28 -21.68
C ARG A 529 -35.81 5.01 -22.57
N THR A 530 -35.31 5.98 -23.33
CA THR A 530 -36.07 6.79 -24.30
C THR A 530 -35.44 6.72 -25.71
N GLY A 531 -34.83 5.57 -26.02
CA GLY A 531 -34.52 5.15 -27.39
C GLY A 531 -35.79 4.82 -28.20
N ALA A 532 -36.69 5.79 -28.37
CA ALA A 532 -37.76 5.70 -29.35
C ALA A 532 -37.16 5.87 -30.74
N SER A 533 -37.46 4.95 -31.65
CA SER A 533 -36.94 4.94 -33.01
C SER A 533 -37.38 6.18 -33.80
N ALA A 534 -36.42 7.03 -34.19
CA ALA A 534 -36.64 8.01 -35.24
C ALA A 534 -36.70 7.29 -36.60
N GLY A 535 -37.87 6.76 -36.93
CA GLY A 535 -38.14 6.17 -38.24
C GLY A 535 -38.06 7.22 -39.36
N THR A 536 -37.48 6.84 -40.50
CA THR A 536 -37.38 7.68 -41.69
C THR A 536 -38.75 8.05 -42.24
N GLY A 537 -39.15 9.32 -42.08
CA GLY A 537 -40.35 9.89 -42.70
C GLY A 537 -39.97 10.96 -43.72
N THR A 538 -40.06 10.64 -45.02
CA THR A 538 -39.91 11.61 -46.10
C THR A 538 -41.16 12.50 -46.18
N GLY A 539 -41.01 13.80 -45.91
CA GLY A 539 -42.09 14.78 -46.01
C GLY A 539 -41.56 16.12 -46.52
N THR A 540 -41.94 16.50 -47.74
CA THR A 540 -41.54 17.74 -48.41
C THR A 540 -42.28 18.96 -47.84
N GLY A 541 -41.55 20.01 -47.47
CA GLY A 541 -42.09 21.32 -47.08
C GLY A 541 -41.02 22.40 -47.20
N ALA A 542 -41.32 23.53 -47.85
CA ALA A 542 -40.32 24.42 -48.41
C ALA A 542 -39.90 25.61 -47.52
N SER A 543 -38.63 26.02 -47.67
CA SER A 543 -38.10 27.40 -47.46
C SER A 543 -38.18 28.03 -46.04
N ALA A 544 -37.31 28.95 -45.64
CA ALA A 544 -36.36 29.78 -46.38
C ALA A 544 -35.03 30.03 -45.63
N SER A 545 -34.05 30.60 -46.34
CA SER A 545 -32.72 30.96 -45.88
C SER A 545 -32.65 32.32 -45.15
N ALA A 546 -31.73 32.47 -44.19
CA ALA A 546 -30.85 33.64 -44.07
C ALA A 546 -29.65 33.35 -43.16
N SER A 547 -28.49 33.91 -43.49
CA SER A 547 -27.24 33.85 -42.72
C SER A 547 -26.69 35.26 -42.45
N ALA A 548 -25.68 35.34 -41.57
CA ALA A 548 -24.98 36.57 -41.14
C ALA A 548 -25.79 37.48 -40.17
N SER A 549 -25.17 38.35 -39.36
CA SER A 549 -23.76 38.79 -39.31
C SER A 549 -23.31 39.11 -37.87
N ALA A 550 -21.99 39.30 -37.68
CA ALA A 550 -21.43 39.87 -36.47
C ALA A 550 -21.73 41.38 -36.35
N GLY A 551 -21.84 41.88 -35.11
CA GLY A 551 -21.96 43.31 -34.81
C GLY A 551 -21.14 43.69 -33.59
N ALA A 552 -20.09 44.49 -33.76
CA ALA A 552 -19.34 45.08 -32.67
C ALA A 552 -20.07 46.35 -32.19
N GLY A 553 -20.27 46.48 -30.87
CA GLY A 553 -20.92 47.65 -30.26
C GLY A 553 -19.96 48.41 -29.35
N THR A 554 -19.48 49.56 -29.79
CA THR A 554 -18.77 50.53 -28.94
C THR A 554 -19.77 51.35 -28.12
N GLY A 555 -19.70 51.27 -26.79
CA GLY A 555 -20.54 52.04 -25.88
C GLY A 555 -19.72 53.00 -25.01
N THR A 556 -19.71 54.29 -25.36
CA THR A 556 -19.19 55.36 -24.49
C THR A 556 -20.27 55.81 -23.51
N GLY A 557 -20.00 55.74 -22.20
CA GLY A 557 -20.90 56.22 -21.15
C GLY A 557 -20.20 57.14 -20.17
N THR A 558 -20.53 58.42 -20.19
CA THR A 558 -20.06 59.44 -19.23
C THR A 558 -21.01 59.55 -18.04
N GLY A 559 -20.48 59.55 -16.82
CA GLY A 559 -21.24 59.81 -15.59
C GLY A 559 -20.34 60.41 -14.50
N THR A 560 -20.75 61.56 -13.94
CA THR A 560 -19.93 62.42 -13.07
C THR A 560 -20.37 62.39 -11.60
N GLY A 561 -19.44 62.49 -10.65
CA GLY A 561 -19.74 62.74 -9.23
C GLY A 561 -18.48 62.98 -8.37
N ALA A 562 -18.46 64.10 -7.62
CA ALA A 562 -17.38 64.57 -6.72
C ALA A 562 -16.93 63.50 -5.66
N GLY A 563 -15.75 63.53 -5.03
CA GLY A 563 -14.79 64.61 -4.68
C GLY A 563 -14.59 64.57 -3.15
N THR A 564 -13.38 64.38 -2.61
CA THR A 564 -12.39 65.41 -2.18
C THR A 564 -11.01 64.76 -1.98
N GLY A 565 -9.93 65.54 -1.78
CA GLY A 565 -8.58 64.99 -1.56
C GLY A 565 -7.65 65.88 -0.73
N ALA A 566 -6.42 65.41 -0.49
CA ALA A 566 -5.28 66.19 0.01
C ALA A 566 -3.93 65.47 -0.27
N GLY A 567 -2.92 66.20 -0.77
CA GLY A 567 -1.50 65.83 -0.62
C GLY A 567 -0.95 66.45 0.68
N THR A 568 0.35 66.53 0.99
CA THR A 568 1.63 66.24 0.30
C THR A 568 2.72 66.13 1.38
N GLY A 569 3.92 65.59 1.09
CA GLY A 569 5.07 65.78 1.98
C GLY A 569 6.32 64.95 1.63
N ALA A 570 7.43 65.63 1.33
CA ALA A 570 8.74 65.01 1.10
C ALA A 570 9.71 65.34 2.24
N GLY A 571 10.70 64.48 2.46
CA GLY A 571 11.78 64.68 3.45
C GLY A 571 13.05 63.94 3.03
N THR A 572 14.20 64.63 3.10
CA THR A 572 15.49 64.25 2.50
C THR A 572 16.57 63.94 3.54
N GLY A 573 17.54 63.08 3.21
CA GLY A 573 18.90 63.18 3.81
C GLY A 573 19.73 61.90 3.87
N ALA A 574 20.92 61.96 3.26
CA ALA A 574 22.16 61.15 3.37
C ALA A 574 22.34 60.16 4.55
N GLY A 575 23.17 59.12 4.49
CA GLY A 575 24.27 58.72 3.58
C GLY A 575 25.30 57.92 4.43
N THR A 576 25.90 56.83 3.95
CA THR A 576 27.21 56.78 3.28
C THR A 576 27.37 55.46 2.52
N GLY A 577 28.31 55.39 1.57
CA GLY A 577 28.62 54.16 0.83
C GLY A 577 30.11 53.89 0.74
N ALA A 578 30.45 52.70 0.23
CA ALA A 578 31.75 52.35 -0.33
C ALA A 578 31.52 51.30 -1.42
N GLY A 579 32.27 51.35 -2.53
CA GLY A 579 32.07 50.43 -3.65
C GLY A 579 33.34 50.20 -4.46
N ALA A 580 33.33 49.10 -5.22
CA ALA A 580 34.22 48.70 -6.31
C ALA A 580 33.62 47.41 -6.92
N GLY A 581 33.82 47.03 -8.17
CA GLY A 581 34.60 47.62 -9.26
C GLY A 581 34.73 46.56 -10.38
N ALA A 582 34.57 46.96 -11.64
CA ALA A 582 34.37 46.11 -12.82
C ALA A 582 35.44 45.03 -13.14
N GLY A 583 35.08 44.09 -14.03
CA GLY A 583 36.02 43.16 -14.67
C GLY A 583 35.38 42.33 -15.79
N ALA A 584 35.42 42.84 -17.04
CA ALA A 584 35.03 42.09 -18.23
C ALA A 584 36.27 41.69 -19.03
N GLY A 585 36.25 40.52 -19.67
CA GLY A 585 37.33 40.04 -20.53
C GLY A 585 36.78 39.22 -21.70
N ALA A 586 36.95 39.72 -22.91
CA ALA A 586 36.64 39.00 -24.15
C ALA A 586 37.94 38.53 -24.82
N GLY A 587 37.90 37.38 -25.50
CA GLY A 587 39.00 36.85 -26.30
C GLY A 587 38.47 36.17 -27.56
N THR A 588 39.09 36.44 -28.71
CA THR A 588 38.59 36.12 -30.06
C THR A 588 39.59 35.31 -30.89
N GLY A 589 39.07 34.52 -31.85
CA GLY A 589 39.84 33.84 -32.93
C GLY A 589 39.59 32.31 -32.95
N SER A 590 38.88 31.73 -33.93
CA SER A 590 39.26 31.45 -35.35
C SER A 590 40.36 30.39 -35.49
N ASP A 591 40.30 29.30 -36.26
CA ASP A 591 39.24 28.61 -37.05
C ASP A 591 39.78 27.18 -37.42
N GLY A 592 39.06 26.19 -37.97
CA GLY A 592 37.65 26.10 -38.37
C GLY A 592 37.46 25.21 -39.62
N HIS A 593 36.79 24.04 -39.51
CA HIS A 593 36.36 23.23 -40.69
C HIS A 593 35.08 22.41 -40.43
N ALA A 594 34.31 22.17 -41.49
CA ALA A 594 32.88 21.86 -41.41
C ALA A 594 32.51 20.36 -41.43
N GLY A 595 31.41 20.00 -40.75
CA GLY A 595 30.86 18.64 -40.69
C GLY A 595 29.36 18.61 -40.34
N ARG A 596 28.52 19.12 -41.25
CA ARG A 596 27.09 19.42 -41.02
C ARG A 596 26.20 18.18 -40.88
N ARG A 597 25.68 17.86 -39.69
CA ARG A 597 24.38 17.16 -39.50
C ARG A 597 23.63 17.72 -38.29
N ARG A 598 22.37 18.13 -38.49
CA ARG A 598 21.48 18.60 -37.41
C ARG A 598 21.09 17.43 -36.50
N ARG A 599 21.20 17.63 -35.19
CA ARG A 599 20.24 17.15 -34.20
C ARG A 599 19.71 18.40 -33.50
N ASP A 600 18.41 18.52 -33.36
CA ASP A 600 17.81 19.63 -32.63
C ASP A 600 17.88 19.29 -31.13
N GLU A 601 18.84 19.88 -30.42
CA GLU A 601 18.90 19.84 -28.95
C GLU A 601 17.91 20.86 -28.39
N VAL A 602 16.95 20.38 -27.58
CA VAL A 602 16.07 21.23 -26.78
C VAL A 602 16.74 21.45 -25.42
N SER A 603 17.35 22.62 -25.24
CA SER A 603 17.88 23.06 -23.95
C SER A 603 16.76 23.55 -23.04
N MET A 604 16.44 22.78 -21.98
CA MET A 604 15.50 23.22 -20.94
C MET A 604 16.21 24.15 -19.95
N SER A 605 16.00 25.46 -20.07
CA SER A 605 16.34 26.43 -19.03
C SER A 605 15.21 26.51 -18.00
N VAL A 606 15.51 26.18 -16.74
CA VAL A 606 14.55 26.34 -15.63
C VAL A 606 14.45 27.82 -15.27
N VAL A 607 13.33 28.45 -15.62
CA VAL A 607 13.00 29.83 -15.24
C VAL A 607 11.55 29.91 -14.79
N GLY A 608 11.33 30.43 -13.57
CA GLY A 608 10.05 31.00 -13.14
C GLY A 608 8.93 30.00 -12.81
N GLY A 609 8.64 29.81 -11.53
CA GLY A 609 7.41 29.13 -11.11
C GLY A 609 6.18 29.95 -11.47
N HIS A 610 5.33 29.42 -12.37
CA HIS A 610 4.03 29.99 -12.67
C HIS A 610 2.99 29.50 -11.67
N ALA A 611 2.58 30.39 -10.76
CA ALA A 611 1.38 30.19 -9.96
C ALA A 611 0.14 30.22 -10.89
N VAL A 612 -0.52 29.07 -11.06
CA VAL A 612 -1.77 28.97 -11.83
C VAL A 612 -2.91 29.51 -10.98
N SER A 613 -3.22 30.80 -11.11
CA SER A 613 -4.36 31.42 -10.43
C SER A 613 -5.66 31.14 -11.18
N TYR A 614 -6.49 30.22 -10.68
CA TYR A 614 -7.81 29.95 -11.24
C TYR A 614 -8.84 30.96 -10.70
N ARG A 615 -9.14 32.03 -11.44
CA ARG A 615 -10.33 32.87 -11.19
C ARG A 615 -11.51 32.37 -12.02
N GLY A 616 -12.23 31.39 -11.48
CA GLY A 616 -13.49 30.91 -12.02
C GLY A 616 -14.52 30.76 -10.91
N THR A 617 -15.58 31.57 -10.93
CA THR A 617 -16.74 31.40 -10.05
C THR A 617 -17.62 30.29 -10.60
N GLY A 618 -17.30 29.03 -10.28
CA GLY A 618 -18.11 27.87 -10.67
C GLY A 618 -17.53 26.54 -10.17
N THR A 619 -18.36 25.77 -9.48
CA THR A 619 -18.23 24.32 -9.17
C THR A 619 -16.84 23.76 -8.85
N PHE A 620 -16.62 23.40 -7.57
CA PHE A 620 -15.42 22.69 -7.10
C PHE A 620 -15.16 21.39 -7.88
N ARG A 621 -14.23 21.41 -8.84
CA ARG A 621 -13.43 20.21 -9.15
C ARG A 621 -12.39 20.07 -8.03
N ALA A 622 -12.36 18.92 -7.37
CA ALA A 622 -11.41 18.63 -6.31
C ALA A 622 -10.00 18.38 -6.89
N ALA A 623 -9.27 19.45 -7.21
CA ALA A 623 -7.83 19.37 -7.39
C ALA A 623 -7.19 18.91 -6.07
N GLY A 624 -6.34 17.88 -6.11
CA GLY A 624 -5.72 17.31 -4.91
C GLY A 624 -4.81 18.29 -4.16
N VAL A 625 -4.28 17.86 -3.02
CA VAL A 625 -3.39 18.66 -2.17
C VAL A 625 -2.08 18.98 -2.92
N GLY A 626 -1.76 20.25 -3.10
CA GLY A 626 -0.46 20.67 -3.65
C GLY A 626 0.70 20.44 -2.66
N GLU A 627 1.89 20.11 -3.19
CA GLU A 627 3.10 19.79 -2.40
C GLU A 627 3.41 20.84 -1.28
N ASP A 628 3.24 22.13 -1.59
CA ASP A 628 3.49 23.24 -0.65
C ASP A 628 2.29 23.64 0.25
N GLU A 629 1.11 23.02 0.12
CA GLU A 629 -0.12 23.53 0.76
C GLU A 629 -0.26 23.18 2.25
N MET A 630 0.35 22.08 2.70
CA MET A 630 0.16 21.54 4.05
C MET A 630 0.38 22.56 5.20
N PRO A 631 1.39 23.45 5.17
CA PRO A 631 1.55 24.46 6.22
C PRO A 631 0.43 25.52 6.24
N ALA A 632 -0.18 25.84 5.09
CA ALA A 632 -1.31 26.76 5.02
C ALA A 632 -2.58 26.09 5.55
N LEU A 633 -2.82 24.83 5.16
CA LEU A 633 -3.95 24.02 5.62
C LEU A 633 -3.91 23.78 7.15
N ILE A 634 -2.73 23.48 7.71
CA ILE A 634 -2.54 23.37 9.16
C ILE A 634 -2.84 24.71 9.86
N ARG A 635 -2.39 25.84 9.30
CA ARG A 635 -2.66 27.17 9.87
C ARG A 635 -4.15 27.51 9.81
N GLU A 636 -4.86 27.14 8.74
CA GLU A 636 -6.31 27.35 8.61
C GLU A 636 -7.09 26.52 9.63
N ALA A 637 -6.77 25.23 9.79
CA ALA A 637 -7.48 24.33 10.71
C ALA A 637 -7.24 24.63 12.21
N THR A 638 -6.06 25.16 12.55
CA THR A 638 -5.57 25.24 13.96
C THR A 638 -5.23 26.65 14.44
N GLY A 639 -5.09 27.63 13.54
CA GLY A 639 -4.56 28.96 13.83
C GLY A 639 -3.03 29.04 13.95
N LEU A 640 -2.31 27.91 13.93
CA LEU A 640 -0.87 27.85 14.19
C LEU A 640 -0.03 27.89 12.91
N ASP A 641 0.93 28.80 12.82
CA ASP A 641 1.98 28.75 11.78
C ASP A 641 3.07 27.75 12.17
N LEU A 642 3.02 26.55 11.59
CA LEU A 642 3.99 25.46 11.81
C LEU A 642 4.99 25.28 10.66
N ARG A 643 5.13 26.26 9.75
CA ARG A 643 6.05 26.18 8.58
C ARG A 643 7.48 25.81 8.96
N ARG A 644 8.01 26.37 10.06
CA ARG A 644 9.38 26.08 10.54
C ARG A 644 9.53 24.64 11.03
N GLN A 645 8.50 24.11 11.70
CA GLN A 645 8.46 22.74 12.21
C GLN A 645 8.37 21.73 11.06
N ILE A 646 7.46 21.96 10.11
CA ILE A 646 7.31 21.10 8.92
C ILE A 646 8.61 21.06 8.12
N ARG A 647 9.25 22.21 7.87
CA ARG A 647 10.56 22.27 7.19
C ARG A 647 11.65 21.52 7.96
N ALA A 648 11.68 21.59 9.29
CA ALA A 648 12.69 20.92 10.10
C ALA A 648 12.47 19.39 10.19
N TRP A 649 11.21 18.95 10.29
CA TRP A 649 10.85 17.56 10.62
C TRP A 649 10.55 16.70 9.40
N ALA A 650 9.89 17.26 8.38
CA ALA A 650 9.53 16.54 7.15
C ALA A 650 10.63 16.66 6.07
N TYR A 651 11.15 17.88 5.87
CA TYR A 651 12.13 18.21 4.84
C TYR A 651 13.59 18.21 5.35
N GLY A 652 13.80 18.13 6.66
CA GLY A 652 15.12 18.03 7.30
C GLY A 652 15.49 16.62 7.75
N THR A 653 16.76 16.45 8.11
CA THR A 653 17.32 15.19 8.67
C THR A 653 17.60 15.25 10.18
N GLY A 654 17.24 16.36 10.84
CA GLY A 654 17.39 16.54 12.27
C GLY A 654 16.51 15.58 13.10
N GLU A 655 16.93 15.32 14.33
CA GLU A 655 16.17 14.47 15.26
C GLU A 655 14.84 15.13 15.69
N LEU A 656 13.80 14.32 15.85
CA LEU A 656 12.46 14.79 16.24
C LEU A 656 12.40 15.14 17.73
N PRO A 657 11.69 16.21 18.14
CA PRO A 657 11.68 16.68 19.54
C PRO A 657 10.75 15.88 20.46
N LEU A 658 10.71 14.55 20.31
CA LEU A 658 9.78 13.64 20.98
C LEU A 658 9.80 13.79 22.52
N THR A 659 10.97 13.75 23.14
CA THR A 659 11.13 13.91 24.61
C THR A 659 10.60 15.24 25.13
N LYS A 660 10.61 16.30 24.30
CA LYS A 660 10.00 17.60 24.65
C LYS A 660 8.48 17.53 24.56
N LEU A 661 7.95 16.94 23.49
CA LEU A 661 6.50 16.87 23.22
C LEU A 661 5.77 15.82 24.06
N PHE A 662 6.46 14.80 24.57
CA PHE A 662 5.90 13.82 25.50
C PHE A 662 5.70 14.36 26.92
N ARG A 663 6.52 15.33 27.35
CA ARG A 663 6.48 15.87 28.73
C ARG A 663 5.13 16.47 29.13
N PRO A 664 4.44 17.32 28.32
CA PRO A 664 3.11 17.83 28.65
C PRO A 664 2.03 16.74 28.82
N LEU A 665 2.23 15.56 28.24
CA LEU A 665 1.33 14.40 28.33
C LEU A 665 1.63 13.50 29.55
N GLY A 666 2.60 13.87 30.39
CA GLY A 666 3.09 13.02 31.46
C GLY A 666 3.68 11.71 30.94
N LEU A 667 4.39 11.78 29.81
CA LEU A 667 5.13 10.68 29.21
C LEU A 667 6.63 10.99 29.27
N VAL A 668 7.44 9.98 29.57
CA VAL A 668 8.90 10.07 29.58
C VAL A 668 9.47 8.98 28.69
N LEU A 669 10.34 9.39 27.77
CA LEU A 669 11.18 8.49 26.98
C LEU A 669 12.53 8.36 27.69
N ARG A 670 12.92 7.14 28.04
CA ARG A 670 14.19 6.81 28.71
C ARG A 670 15.03 5.93 27.80
N GLU A 671 16.35 6.13 27.84
CA GLU A 671 17.29 5.12 27.37
C GLU A 671 17.53 4.09 28.49
N THR A 672 17.56 2.83 28.12
CA THR A 672 17.85 1.68 28.97
C THR A 672 18.90 0.78 28.29
N PRO A 673 19.72 0.03 29.05
CA PRO A 673 20.67 -0.92 28.48
C PRO A 673 19.97 -2.01 27.65
N SER A 674 20.64 -2.55 26.62
CA SER A 674 20.13 -3.63 25.75
C SER A 674 20.15 -5.03 26.42
N GLY A 675 19.69 -5.10 27.67
CA GLY A 675 19.75 -6.31 28.48
C GLY A 675 21.18 -6.77 28.77
N GLU A 676 21.50 -8.01 28.41
CA GLU A 676 22.85 -8.60 28.57
C GLU A 676 23.82 -8.20 27.44
N GLU A 677 23.31 -7.76 26.28
CA GLU A 677 24.11 -7.31 25.14
C GLU A 677 24.71 -5.94 25.48
N ARG A 678 26.01 -5.90 25.80
CA ARG A 678 26.76 -4.66 26.14
C ARG A 678 27.49 -4.06 24.95
N CYS A 679 27.88 -4.89 23.99
CA CYS A 679 28.64 -4.50 22.81
C CYS A 679 27.92 -4.96 21.53
N SER A 680 28.31 -4.40 20.40
CA SER A 680 27.73 -4.69 19.08
C SER A 680 28.80 -4.78 18.00
N LEU A 681 28.54 -5.64 17.01
CA LEU A 681 29.28 -5.66 15.75
C LEU A 681 28.88 -4.51 14.80
N GLY A 682 27.88 -3.68 15.13
CA GLY A 682 27.37 -2.66 14.20
C GLY A 682 26.89 -3.28 12.88
N ALA A 683 26.14 -4.38 12.99
CA ALA A 683 25.66 -5.16 11.86
C ALA A 683 24.41 -5.94 12.22
N ARG A 684 23.43 -5.97 11.31
CA ARG A 684 22.29 -6.88 11.38
C ARG A 684 22.67 -8.21 10.78
N THR A 685 22.55 -9.29 11.54
CA THR A 685 22.77 -10.67 11.08
C THR A 685 21.47 -11.43 10.89
N GLY A 686 21.53 -12.55 10.18
CA GLY A 686 20.43 -13.51 10.06
C GLY A 686 20.83 -14.68 9.17
N MET A 687 19.98 -15.70 9.10
CA MET A 687 20.27 -16.91 8.33
C MET A 687 20.04 -16.69 6.82
N ARG A 688 21.02 -17.05 5.99
CA ARG A 688 20.92 -17.18 4.53
C ARG A 688 21.51 -18.52 4.11
N ASP A 689 20.77 -19.28 3.30
CA ASP A 689 21.18 -20.62 2.81
C ASP A 689 21.61 -21.61 3.92
N GLY A 690 21.08 -21.46 5.13
CA GLY A 690 21.44 -22.27 6.30
C GLY A 690 22.68 -21.78 7.07
N GLU A 691 23.29 -20.66 6.68
CA GLU A 691 24.48 -20.08 7.31
C GLU A 691 24.19 -18.69 7.91
N LEU A 692 24.93 -18.30 8.95
CA LEU A 692 24.80 -16.98 9.57
C LEU A 692 25.48 -15.94 8.68
N ALA A 693 24.72 -15.01 8.12
CA ALA A 693 25.23 -13.95 7.26
C ALA A 693 25.00 -12.56 7.87
N ILE A 694 25.86 -11.60 7.52
CA ILE A 694 25.56 -10.17 7.66
C ILE A 694 24.51 -9.81 6.62
N LEU A 695 23.33 -9.37 7.07
CA LEU A 695 22.25 -8.87 6.21
C LEU A 695 22.50 -7.40 5.82
N SER A 696 23.04 -6.61 6.75
CA SER A 696 23.49 -5.23 6.54
C SER A 696 24.56 -4.88 7.56
N ALA A 697 25.73 -4.40 7.11
CA ALA A 697 26.67 -3.72 7.99
C ALA A 697 26.19 -2.27 8.20
N GLU A 698 26.11 -1.80 9.43
CA GLU A 698 25.64 -0.44 9.73
C GLU A 698 26.69 0.59 9.30
N ARG A 699 26.23 1.70 8.72
CA ARG A 699 27.10 2.82 8.35
C ARG A 699 27.93 3.28 9.55
N ASP A 700 29.24 3.31 9.35
CA ASP A 700 30.26 3.69 10.33
C ASP A 700 30.34 2.77 11.58
N GLY A 701 29.58 1.66 11.62
CA GLY A 701 29.59 0.66 12.69
C GLY A 701 30.79 -0.29 12.64
N ALA A 702 31.05 -1.00 13.73
CA ALA A 702 32.26 -1.81 13.95
C ALA A 702 32.61 -2.77 12.79
N ALA A 703 31.64 -3.52 12.28
CA ALA A 703 31.80 -4.42 11.13
C ALA A 703 32.21 -3.66 9.86
N ALA A 704 31.52 -2.56 9.54
CA ALA A 704 31.83 -1.74 8.37
C ALA A 704 33.24 -1.12 8.47
N ARG A 705 33.64 -0.61 9.65
CA ARG A 705 35.00 -0.09 9.90
C ARG A 705 36.07 -1.17 9.77
N ALA A 706 35.76 -2.42 10.09
CA ALA A 706 36.63 -3.57 9.94
C ALA A 706 36.63 -4.19 8.52
N GLY A 707 35.89 -3.59 7.57
CA GLY A 707 35.81 -4.05 6.19
C GLY A 707 34.85 -5.24 5.95
N LEU A 708 34.07 -5.65 6.95
CA LEU A 708 32.98 -6.60 6.79
C LEU A 708 31.78 -5.92 6.09
N SER A 709 30.97 -6.71 5.40
CA SER A 709 29.92 -6.22 4.50
C SER A 709 28.71 -7.16 4.47
N ALA A 710 27.60 -6.67 3.94
CA ALA A 710 26.43 -7.52 3.72
C ALA A 710 26.76 -8.66 2.74
N GLY A 711 26.21 -9.84 3.01
CA GLY A 711 26.54 -11.07 2.28
C GLY A 711 27.72 -11.86 2.86
N ASP A 712 28.55 -11.27 3.72
CA ASP A 712 29.62 -12.01 4.40
C ASP A 712 29.02 -13.04 5.38
N ARG A 713 29.52 -14.27 5.32
CA ARG A 713 29.06 -15.42 6.13
C ARG A 713 29.95 -15.58 7.36
N LEU A 714 29.41 -15.30 8.55
CA LEU A 714 30.13 -15.34 9.82
C LEU A 714 30.41 -16.78 10.27
N VAL A 715 31.69 -17.13 10.37
CA VAL A 715 32.16 -18.48 10.73
C VAL A 715 32.57 -18.55 12.20
N ALA A 716 33.38 -17.59 12.67
CA ALA A 716 33.88 -17.57 14.04
C ALA A 716 34.17 -16.15 14.57
N LEU A 717 34.19 -16.01 15.89
CA LEU A 717 34.62 -14.84 16.63
C LEU A 717 35.60 -15.32 17.71
N ASP A 718 36.85 -14.83 17.69
CA ASP A 718 37.98 -15.31 18.51
C ASP A 718 38.12 -16.84 18.51
N GLY A 719 38.03 -17.44 17.32
CA GLY A 719 38.08 -18.90 17.13
C GLY A 719 36.84 -19.68 17.59
N LEU A 720 35.85 -19.03 18.22
CA LEU A 720 34.59 -19.66 18.61
C LEU A 720 33.59 -19.64 17.46
N ARG A 721 33.09 -20.81 17.06
CA ARG A 721 32.09 -20.94 15.98
C ARG A 721 30.86 -20.07 16.24
N CYS A 722 30.58 -19.16 15.30
CA CYS A 722 29.36 -18.37 15.27
C CYS A 722 28.17 -19.21 14.80
N THR A 723 27.04 -19.04 15.49
CA THR A 723 25.68 -19.36 15.03
C THR A 723 24.78 -18.23 15.53
N GLU A 724 23.56 -18.08 15.00
CA GLU A 724 22.67 -16.98 15.41
C GLU A 724 22.45 -16.94 16.94
N ALA A 725 22.17 -18.08 17.55
CA ALA A 725 22.03 -18.21 19.00
C ALA A 725 23.35 -17.94 19.76
N ARG A 726 24.50 -18.38 19.22
CA ARG A 726 25.80 -18.25 19.91
C ARG A 726 26.40 -16.86 19.81
N LEU A 727 26.20 -16.14 18.71
CA LEU A 727 26.82 -14.82 18.50
C LEU A 727 26.48 -13.86 19.64
N LYS A 728 25.20 -13.81 20.02
CA LYS A 728 24.71 -13.01 21.15
C LYS A 728 25.41 -13.38 22.46
N THR A 729 25.40 -14.66 22.82
CA THR A 729 26.03 -15.19 24.06
C THR A 729 27.56 -15.08 24.07
N VAL A 730 28.21 -14.99 22.92
CA VAL A 730 29.66 -14.74 22.83
C VAL A 730 29.94 -13.25 23.07
N LEU A 731 29.16 -12.34 22.47
CA LEU A 731 29.31 -10.90 22.64
C LEU A 731 29.13 -10.42 24.09
N THR A 732 28.31 -11.08 24.92
CA THR A 732 28.16 -10.72 26.35
C THR A 732 29.44 -10.86 27.19
N ARG A 733 30.48 -11.51 26.65
CA ARG A 733 31.80 -11.67 27.29
C ARG A 733 32.70 -10.45 27.16
N TYR A 734 32.37 -9.54 26.25
CA TYR A 734 33.23 -8.42 25.83
C TYR A 734 32.64 -7.07 26.24
N SER A 735 33.51 -6.08 26.31
CA SER A 735 33.19 -4.68 26.55
C SER A 735 33.27 -3.85 25.26
N PRO A 736 32.55 -2.72 25.15
CA PRO A 736 32.74 -1.76 24.07
C PRO A 736 34.21 -1.29 24.02
N GLY A 737 34.80 -1.27 22.82
CA GLY A 737 36.21 -0.97 22.61
C GLY A 737 37.13 -2.19 22.59
N ASP A 738 36.68 -3.37 23.02
CA ASP A 738 37.46 -4.61 22.90
C ASP A 738 37.70 -4.94 21.41
N ARG A 739 38.85 -5.56 21.15
CA ARG A 739 39.23 -6.07 19.82
C ARG A 739 38.98 -7.56 19.74
N VAL A 740 38.24 -7.98 18.73
CA VAL A 740 37.95 -9.39 18.43
C VAL A 740 38.28 -9.72 16.99
N GLU A 741 38.71 -10.95 16.74
CA GLU A 741 38.92 -11.47 15.40
C GLU A 741 37.64 -12.13 14.87
N VAL A 742 37.07 -11.58 13.81
CA VAL A 742 35.90 -12.16 13.13
C VAL A 742 36.36 -12.84 11.85
N MET A 743 36.15 -14.16 11.80
CA MET A 743 36.36 -15.00 10.61
C MET A 743 35.07 -15.06 9.81
N ALA A 744 35.10 -14.64 8.55
CA ALA A 744 33.93 -14.62 7.67
C ALA A 744 34.27 -14.98 6.22
N PHE A 745 33.41 -15.72 5.54
CA PHE A 745 33.54 -15.95 4.09
C PHE A 745 32.88 -14.82 3.30
N ARG A 746 33.61 -14.21 2.37
CA ARG A 746 33.08 -13.34 1.32
C ARG A 746 33.13 -14.10 0.01
N ARG A 747 31.98 -14.58 -0.46
CA ARG A 747 31.90 -15.62 -1.50
C ARG A 747 32.71 -16.83 -1.00
N ASP A 748 33.77 -17.21 -1.71
CA ASP A 748 34.64 -18.35 -1.38
C ASP A 748 35.94 -17.94 -0.66
N GLU A 749 36.16 -16.64 -0.41
CA GLU A 749 37.38 -16.10 0.21
C GLU A 749 37.19 -15.97 1.74
N LEU A 750 38.05 -16.61 2.54
CA LEU A 750 38.04 -16.45 3.99
C LEU A 750 38.73 -15.14 4.39
N LEU A 751 37.99 -14.26 5.06
CA LEU A 751 38.47 -13.02 5.66
C LEU A 751 38.68 -13.22 7.16
N ALA A 752 39.78 -12.66 7.67
CA ALA A 752 40.02 -12.45 9.10
C ALA A 752 39.98 -10.93 9.37
N ALA A 753 38.90 -10.46 9.98
CA ALA A 753 38.67 -9.03 10.25
C ALA A 753 38.88 -8.73 11.73
N GLN A 754 39.74 -7.75 12.03
CA GLN A 754 39.98 -7.27 13.39
C GLN A 754 38.96 -6.18 13.74
N VAL A 755 37.94 -6.53 14.52
CA VAL A 755 36.79 -5.68 14.83
C VAL A 755 36.97 -5.03 16.21
N VAL A 756 36.94 -3.70 16.26
CA VAL A 756 36.80 -2.94 17.52
C VAL A 756 35.31 -2.78 17.81
N LEU A 757 34.82 -3.48 18.83
CA LEU A 757 33.39 -3.58 19.14
C LEU A 757 32.78 -2.23 19.56
N ASP A 758 31.60 -1.92 19.04
CA ASP A 758 30.83 -0.75 19.46
C ASP A 758 30.07 -1.03 20.77
N ALA A 759 29.55 0.02 21.41
CA ALA A 759 28.52 -0.15 22.42
C ALA A 759 27.24 -0.71 21.80
N ALA A 760 26.54 -1.60 22.51
CA ALA A 760 25.21 -2.01 22.08
C ALA A 760 24.28 -0.78 22.04
N PRO A 761 23.43 -0.63 21.00
CA PRO A 761 22.51 0.49 20.90
C PRO A 761 21.55 0.48 22.09
N ALA A 762 21.30 1.66 22.68
CA ALA A 762 20.36 1.78 23.78
C ALA A 762 18.95 1.38 23.35
N MET A 763 18.22 0.76 24.29
CA MET A 763 16.80 0.47 24.13
C MET A 763 16.00 1.65 24.67
N LEU A 764 15.02 2.12 23.91
CA LEU A 764 14.15 3.21 24.32
C LEU A 764 12.92 2.65 25.03
N LYS A 765 12.60 3.20 26.20
CA LYS A 765 11.42 2.89 27.00
C LYS A 765 10.51 4.10 27.10
N LEU A 766 9.26 3.97 26.71
CA LEU A 766 8.23 5.01 26.81
C LEU A 766 7.28 4.69 27.96
N GLU A 767 7.27 5.55 28.98
CA GLU A 767 6.54 5.32 30.23
C GLU A 767 5.62 6.49 30.57
N ALA A 768 4.45 6.19 31.14
CA ALA A 768 3.57 7.19 31.74
C ALA A 768 4.01 7.49 33.18
N THR A 769 4.25 8.77 33.48
CA THR A 769 4.59 9.23 34.83
C THR A 769 3.34 9.71 35.56
N GLY A 770 2.91 8.97 36.58
CA GLY A 770 1.89 9.42 37.53
C GLY A 770 0.46 9.43 36.99
N GLU A 771 -0.35 10.33 37.58
CA GLU A 771 -1.82 10.35 37.49
C GLU A 771 -2.41 10.63 36.08
N ALA A 772 -3.74 10.71 36.02
CA ALA A 772 -4.50 11.01 34.82
C ALA A 772 -4.11 12.37 34.21
N ASN A 773 -3.57 12.35 33.00
CA ASN A 773 -3.22 13.54 32.24
C ASN A 773 -4.33 13.86 31.22
N PRO A 774 -4.96 15.05 31.24
CA PRO A 774 -6.10 15.36 30.38
C PRO A 774 -5.74 15.47 28.89
N LEU A 775 -4.52 15.90 28.55
CA LEU A 775 -4.05 15.95 27.15
C LEU A 775 -3.82 14.54 26.60
N ARG A 776 -3.21 13.64 27.40
CA ARG A 776 -3.05 12.22 27.06
C ARG A 776 -4.40 11.53 26.90
N ALA A 777 -5.33 11.77 27.83
CA ALA A 777 -6.67 11.20 27.77
C ALA A 777 -7.46 11.70 26.54
N ALA A 778 -7.36 12.98 26.19
CA ALA A 778 -7.99 13.53 24.99
C ALA A 778 -7.33 13.04 23.68
N TRP A 779 -6.02 12.76 23.70
CA TRP A 779 -5.29 12.20 22.56
C TRP A 779 -5.64 10.72 22.31
N LEU A 780 -5.64 9.90 23.36
CA LEU A 780 -5.88 8.45 23.28
C LEU A 780 -7.37 8.05 23.34
N GLY A 781 -8.26 8.97 23.69
CA GLY A 781 -9.71 8.72 23.83
C GLY A 781 -10.17 8.22 25.21
N GLU A 782 -9.29 8.27 26.23
CA GLU A 782 -9.50 7.78 27.60
C GLU A 782 -10.48 8.65 28.43
N GLY A 783 -11.69 8.90 27.94
CA GLY A 783 -12.69 9.69 28.68
C GLY A 783 -14.13 9.56 28.19
N SER A 784 -14.34 9.41 26.88
CA SER A 784 -15.69 9.34 26.28
C SER A 784 -16.35 7.96 26.47
N SER A 785 -15.56 6.89 26.49
CA SER A 785 -16.04 5.51 26.40
C SER A 785 -15.98 4.72 27.71
N SER A 786 -15.01 5.00 28.59
CA SER A 786 -14.70 4.14 29.76
C SER A 786 -15.81 4.15 30.83
N LYS A 787 -16.37 5.32 31.17
CA LYS A 787 -17.49 5.43 32.14
C LYS A 787 -18.78 4.80 31.60
N GLY A 788 -19.04 4.90 30.28
CA GLY A 788 -20.19 4.28 29.63
C GLY A 788 -20.07 2.75 29.54
N ARG A 789 -18.93 2.23 29.05
CA ARG A 789 -18.69 0.79 28.96
C ARG A 789 -18.58 0.12 30.34
N ARG A 790 -17.97 0.76 31.36
CA ARG A 790 -17.96 0.21 32.74
C ARG A 790 -19.35 0.13 33.35
N ARG A 791 -20.22 1.12 33.14
CA ARG A 791 -21.62 1.03 33.63
C ARG A 791 -22.42 -0.05 32.89
N LYS A 792 -22.25 -0.22 31.58
CA LYS A 792 -22.88 -1.34 30.84
C LYS A 792 -22.33 -2.72 31.23
N ARG A 793 -21.01 -2.87 31.46
CA ARG A 793 -20.37 -4.11 31.95
C ARG A 793 -20.60 -4.44 33.43
N ALA A 794 -21.33 -3.59 34.16
CA ALA A 794 -21.72 -3.82 35.55
C ALA A 794 -23.25 -3.89 35.74
N ALA A 795 -24.00 -3.75 34.63
CA ALA A 795 -25.45 -3.87 34.55
C ALA A 795 -25.91 -4.99 33.57
N LEU A 796 -24.93 -5.62 32.91
CA LEU A 796 -24.96 -6.92 32.23
C LEU A 796 -23.99 -7.82 32.99
#